data_AF-A0A090F868-F1
#
_entry.id   AF-A0A090F868-F1
#
_cell.length_a   1.000
_cell.length_b   1.000
_cell.length_c   1.000
_cell.angle_alpha   90.00
_cell.angle_beta   90.00
_cell.angle_gamma   90.00
#
_symmetry.space_group_name_H-M   'P 1'
#
loop_
_entity.id
_entity.type
_entity.pdbx_description
1 polymer ?
#
loop_
_entity_poly.entity_id
_entity_poly.type
_entity_poly.pdbx_seq_one_letter_code
_entity_poly.pdbx_strand_id
1 'polypeptide(L)'
;MGYWYPAQTRVDQLDSELKTLEQFALRPAGNVANTTPAVSDMLTQAARAEGFPTRQLHQWVWLGSQYRLHALKGGRIAGVAGAALAFLGKCSDRKLTEDDVRDLNWVLESTVQKLCDLLDASAIRSCLSADELARIEERLTLHQSSSVFEENEVRQRVQRQLSELQAVSAAGHLTNLTDKVDALFAASRRDGKDGSAARAALLYLAEEDDAVSDSAGFLGLLDDVYVIDWAYATVEQQTRCLPMLQGLLEAYPYVADLALTGMPLRPLDLYSQYVCCAVLDSLYGAEKSPILVLRETGPYCVLGAFFAAVEAARRQASVERERLTEWSPGQHVFITDGSTTFKTIFYGEVEVGSSRRFKLGVRDRATLTAPLDLAPYISASPTPHKQLSRGNEFGAWLKERHADPLVNLTGAGRKRAADQECVLLLGPRHNLDDFGPGIQPLGSSLGALLGMRYVRTDGRIEDLCSSATDTPYIYCASDADTAYDLIRNPPQHVRTWRVIVDGARQLQALQAALATDGQNLVPPLCAVTELHDREAVSEVAKRGFEIWYLEDQDVDLPPLTMRRKEPNASLLSRVLARQANHWVTVQRVHSSPQGFLEAVDEWIQSASADKGRDGDVRNLELLVSAFMRTALARPIPTPRSDKLLHDLARTIAMQSDAYRVYSPLAASLHDLFSQMLSGGLQKYDRQRELASIAEELVAGEVAAVVCRSAQTAMACSEALRNEAKLTNLVWTNLEGIRREAPFDRIVVPGWLDRLSMRELANNGYGSRLDLLLYPFEQRWFERTMAANATWERRIEENSLKALGDVADRLSLKRRTSRLWREQTKARLEASRAAESVREVFENSDTPEFEKLEARSIDAMHRSVVLGRDHHPTMKAQLVMFEEPGAFAFLAPGGKVIVLAGPGGATTQAAAETSDAEKLLFRSVASLEPGCLLALPTATDRDLIDARADQFIDDAPRVRQVSALWKIALRRLIERTGIDTSAIAGRMAASGVKRDGTTVRSWVLNGATVAPRGYREVIPVIAKLTDDPELNDSLPNVFQAIDLVYRARARAAAAIVRELFAGEIDLDSEELTFASNGSIVRYVLHRVRSIEGLRDVPYEVVGRARTLGPTATMNNSNQSNAPERLLP
;
A
#
# COMPACT_ATOMS: atom_id res chain seq x y z
N MET A 1 16.11 18.07 -17.37
CA MET A 1 14.66 17.79 -17.31
C MET A 1 14.08 18.27 -18.62
N GLY A 2 13.30 17.44 -19.32
CA GLY A 2 12.46 17.95 -20.41
C GLY A 2 11.33 18.76 -19.77
N TYR A 3 11.16 20.02 -20.17
CA TYR A 3 10.08 20.85 -19.65
C TYR A 3 8.74 20.40 -20.24
N TRP A 4 7.69 20.36 -19.42
CA TRP A 4 6.34 19.99 -19.86
C TRP A 4 5.69 21.08 -20.72
N TYR A 5 5.97 22.33 -20.39
CA TYR A 5 5.54 23.52 -21.11
C TYR A 5 6.71 24.20 -21.82
N PRO A 6 6.42 25.00 -22.87
CA PRO A 6 7.44 25.80 -23.54
C PRO A 6 7.94 26.92 -22.61
N ALA A 7 9.03 27.57 -23.01
CA ALA A 7 9.56 28.73 -22.28
C ALA A 7 8.54 29.88 -22.24
N GLN A 8 8.60 30.75 -21.22
CA GLN A 8 7.62 31.83 -21.05
C GLN A 8 7.50 32.74 -22.29
N THR A 9 8.61 32.99 -23.00
CA THR A 9 8.61 33.76 -24.25
C THR A 9 7.75 33.13 -25.35
N ARG A 10 7.71 31.80 -25.44
CA ARG A 10 6.85 31.06 -26.37
C ARG A 10 5.41 30.99 -25.87
N VAL A 11 5.21 30.83 -24.55
CA VAL A 11 3.87 30.94 -23.92
C VAL A 11 3.20 32.27 -24.28
N ASP A 12 3.91 33.38 -24.15
CA ASP A 12 3.38 34.72 -24.48
C ASP A 12 2.99 34.84 -25.96
N GLN A 13 3.74 34.19 -26.86
CA GLN A 13 3.42 34.12 -28.29
C GLN A 13 2.16 33.29 -28.55
N LEU A 14 2.05 32.12 -27.92
CA LEU A 14 0.89 31.25 -28.03
C LEU A 14 -0.37 31.95 -27.52
N ASP A 15 -0.30 32.64 -26.38
CA ASP A 15 -1.44 33.41 -25.85
C ASP A 15 -1.85 34.56 -26.79
N SER A 16 -0.90 35.20 -27.46
CA SER A 16 -1.20 36.23 -28.46
C SER A 16 -1.83 35.63 -29.73
N GLU A 17 -1.35 34.47 -30.16
CA GLU A 17 -1.90 33.75 -31.31
C GLU A 17 -3.33 33.29 -31.02
N LEU A 18 -3.56 32.66 -29.87
CA LEU A 18 -4.88 32.21 -29.42
C LEU A 18 -5.87 33.37 -29.29
N LYS A 19 -5.46 34.52 -28.73
CA LYS A 19 -6.32 35.72 -28.68
C LYS A 19 -6.70 36.23 -30.06
N THR A 20 -5.77 36.15 -31.01
CA THR A 20 -6.02 36.55 -32.39
C THR A 20 -7.04 35.61 -33.04
N LEU A 21 -6.86 34.29 -32.87
CA LEU A 21 -7.80 33.26 -33.35
C LEU A 21 -9.18 33.39 -32.68
N GLU A 22 -9.23 33.66 -31.38
CA GLU A 22 -10.46 33.87 -30.62
C GLU A 22 -11.28 35.02 -31.22
N GLN A 23 -10.66 36.15 -31.58
CA GLN A 23 -11.35 37.28 -32.20
C GLN A 23 -12.03 36.93 -33.53
N PHE A 24 -11.46 36.00 -34.31
CA PHE A 24 -12.10 35.48 -35.52
C PHE A 24 -13.25 34.51 -35.21
N ALA A 25 -13.15 33.76 -34.11
CA ALA A 25 -14.10 32.72 -33.69
C ALA A 25 -15.26 33.23 -32.80
N LEU A 26 -15.27 34.50 -32.39
CA LEU A 26 -16.36 35.11 -31.59
C LEU A 26 -17.69 35.24 -32.35
N ARG A 27 -17.68 35.18 -33.69
CA ARG A 27 -18.89 35.29 -34.51
C ARG A 27 -19.63 33.94 -34.54
N PRO A 28 -20.97 33.93 -34.50
CA PRO A 28 -21.75 32.71 -34.72
C PRO A 28 -21.31 32.02 -36.01
N ALA A 29 -21.14 30.69 -35.97
CA ALA A 29 -20.79 29.94 -37.16
C ALA A 29 -21.94 30.05 -38.18
N GLY A 30 -21.63 30.55 -39.40
CA GLY A 30 -22.63 30.76 -40.44
C GLY A 30 -23.31 29.47 -40.92
N ASN A 31 -22.68 28.31 -40.72
CA ASN A 31 -23.26 26.99 -40.93
C ASN A 31 -22.58 25.93 -40.03
N VAL A 32 -23.16 25.66 -38.85
CA VAL A 32 -22.64 24.66 -37.90
C VAL A 32 -22.61 23.25 -38.51
N ALA A 33 -23.55 22.92 -39.38
CA ALA A 33 -23.61 21.62 -40.06
C ALA A 33 -22.41 21.37 -40.98
N ASN A 34 -21.69 22.42 -41.41
CA ASN A 34 -20.46 22.27 -42.18
C ASN A 34 -19.20 22.34 -41.31
N THR A 35 -19.23 23.02 -40.17
CA THR A 35 -18.04 23.21 -39.33
C THR A 35 -17.81 22.07 -38.35
N THR A 36 -18.86 21.44 -37.83
CA THR A 36 -18.74 20.33 -36.87
C THR A 36 -18.10 19.08 -37.49
N PRO A 37 -18.50 18.64 -38.71
CA PRO A 37 -17.83 17.53 -39.38
C PRO A 37 -16.35 17.83 -39.64
N ALA A 38 -16.00 19.06 -40.06
CA ALA A 38 -14.62 19.45 -40.27
C ALA A 38 -13.77 19.39 -38.98
N VAL A 39 -14.35 19.77 -37.83
CA VAL A 39 -13.69 19.61 -36.52
C VAL A 39 -13.51 18.14 -36.16
N SER A 40 -14.52 17.32 -36.42
CA SER A 40 -14.45 15.86 -36.21
C SER A 40 -13.35 15.21 -37.07
N ASP A 41 -13.27 15.57 -38.35
CA ASP A 41 -12.24 15.08 -39.27
C ASP A 41 -10.84 15.49 -38.82
N MET A 42 -10.69 16.74 -38.37
CA MET A 42 -9.43 17.24 -37.83
C MET A 42 -8.99 16.49 -36.57
N LEU A 43 -9.91 16.20 -35.63
CA LEU A 43 -9.61 15.39 -34.45
C LEU A 43 -9.17 13.97 -34.84
N THR A 44 -9.83 13.39 -35.84
CA THR A 44 -9.50 12.07 -36.38
C THR A 44 -8.12 12.08 -37.06
N GLN A 45 -7.79 13.13 -37.81
CA GLN A 45 -6.48 13.31 -38.43
C GLN A 45 -5.38 13.51 -37.39
N ALA A 46 -5.61 14.35 -36.37
CA ALA A 46 -4.68 14.57 -35.27
C ALA A 46 -4.39 13.28 -34.51
N ALA A 47 -5.42 12.47 -34.21
CA ALA A 47 -5.27 11.17 -33.54
C ALA A 47 -4.40 10.18 -34.34
N ARG A 48 -4.34 10.32 -35.67
CA ARG A 48 -3.53 9.49 -36.58
C ARG A 48 -2.14 10.06 -36.85
N ALA A 49 -1.86 11.30 -36.44
CA ALA A 49 -0.58 11.95 -36.71
C ALA A 49 0.57 11.28 -35.91
N GLU A 50 1.70 11.04 -36.59
CA GLU A 50 2.87 10.44 -35.95
C GLU A 50 3.44 11.39 -34.88
N GLY A 51 3.55 10.90 -33.64
CA GLY A 51 4.02 11.68 -32.49
C GLY A 51 2.92 12.41 -31.71
N PHE A 52 1.64 12.27 -32.09
CA PHE A 52 0.53 12.85 -31.34
C PHE A 52 0.41 12.24 -29.93
N PRO A 53 0.31 13.07 -28.87
CA PRO A 53 0.16 12.57 -27.50
C PRO A 53 -1.27 12.05 -27.28
N THR A 54 -1.48 10.75 -27.49
CA THR A 54 -2.81 10.09 -27.38
C THR A 54 -3.55 10.38 -26.07
N ARG A 55 -2.85 10.63 -24.96
CA ARG A 55 -3.41 11.11 -23.69
C ARG A 55 -4.28 12.37 -23.78
N GLN A 56 -4.00 13.24 -24.75
CA GLN A 56 -4.72 14.50 -24.93
C GLN A 56 -6.04 14.31 -25.69
N LEU A 57 -6.23 13.16 -26.37
CA LEU A 57 -7.34 12.97 -27.31
C LEU A 57 -8.70 13.20 -26.65
N HIS A 58 -8.91 12.70 -25.44
CA HIS A 58 -10.18 12.88 -24.73
C HIS A 58 -10.50 14.37 -24.46
N GLN A 59 -9.51 15.15 -24.02
CA GLN A 59 -9.70 16.58 -23.76
C GLN A 59 -9.91 17.36 -25.07
N TRP A 60 -9.25 16.98 -26.16
CA TRP A 60 -9.50 17.56 -27.48
C TRP A 60 -10.90 17.22 -28.01
N VAL A 61 -11.40 16.01 -27.77
CA VAL A 61 -12.79 15.62 -28.08
C VAL A 61 -13.77 16.44 -27.25
N TRP A 62 -13.50 16.62 -25.95
CA TRP A 62 -14.31 17.49 -25.09
C TRP A 62 -14.34 18.94 -25.60
N LEU A 63 -13.19 19.51 -25.99
CA LEU A 63 -13.12 20.85 -26.61
C LEU A 63 -13.93 20.91 -27.92
N GLY A 64 -13.83 19.87 -28.76
CA GLY A 64 -14.64 19.70 -29.97
C GLY A 64 -16.14 19.74 -29.66
N SER A 65 -16.56 19.06 -28.59
CA SER A 65 -17.95 19.09 -28.16
C SER A 65 -18.38 20.45 -27.59
N GLN A 66 -17.54 21.12 -26.79
CA GLN A 66 -17.84 22.47 -26.33
C GLN A 66 -17.98 23.46 -27.49
N TYR A 67 -17.16 23.32 -28.53
CA TYR A 67 -17.35 24.08 -29.76
C TYR A 67 -18.69 23.74 -30.43
N ARG A 68 -19.01 22.46 -30.64
CA ARG A 68 -20.29 21.99 -31.22
C ARG A 68 -21.51 22.59 -30.51
N LEU A 69 -21.53 22.55 -29.17
CA LEU A 69 -22.63 23.03 -28.34
C LEU A 69 -22.83 24.55 -28.38
N HIS A 70 -21.75 25.31 -28.60
CA HIS A 70 -21.77 26.78 -28.50
C HIS A 70 -21.58 27.51 -29.84
N ALA A 71 -21.15 26.85 -30.91
CA ALA A 71 -20.83 27.45 -32.21
C ALA A 71 -22.02 28.20 -32.84
N LEU A 72 -23.25 27.69 -32.67
CA LEU A 72 -24.46 28.33 -33.19
C LEU A 72 -24.78 29.65 -32.44
N LYS A 73 -24.57 29.67 -31.12
CA LYS A 73 -24.80 30.86 -30.28
C LYS A 73 -23.64 31.86 -30.41
N GLY A 74 -22.44 31.38 -30.76
CA GLY A 74 -21.22 32.16 -30.74
C GLY A 74 -20.78 32.53 -29.31
N GLY A 75 -20.01 33.61 -29.19
CA GLY A 75 -19.55 34.11 -27.91
C GLY A 75 -18.26 33.46 -27.40
N ARG A 76 -17.92 33.74 -26.15
CA ARG A 76 -16.57 33.48 -25.62
C ARG A 76 -16.22 31.99 -25.53
N ILE A 77 -17.19 31.12 -25.18
CA ILE A 77 -16.97 29.67 -25.10
C ILE A 77 -16.60 29.10 -26.49
N ALA A 78 -17.40 29.40 -27.51
CA ALA A 78 -17.13 28.99 -28.89
C ALA A 78 -15.83 29.60 -29.43
N GLY A 79 -15.54 30.86 -29.08
CA GLY A 79 -14.32 31.55 -29.47
C GLY A 79 -13.06 30.88 -28.90
N VAL A 80 -13.06 30.56 -27.61
CA VAL A 80 -11.94 29.91 -26.91
C VAL A 80 -11.72 28.48 -27.40
N ALA A 81 -12.78 27.68 -27.47
CA ALA A 81 -12.69 26.29 -27.98
C ALA A 81 -12.26 26.26 -29.46
N GLY A 82 -12.86 27.11 -30.30
CA GLY A 82 -12.54 27.21 -31.72
C GLY A 82 -11.10 27.66 -32.00
N ALA A 83 -10.55 28.57 -31.18
CA ALA A 83 -9.16 29.00 -31.29
C ALA A 83 -8.17 27.86 -31.03
N ALA A 84 -8.41 27.06 -29.99
CA ALA A 84 -7.58 25.90 -29.67
C ALA A 84 -7.66 24.81 -30.75
N LEU A 85 -8.87 24.53 -31.26
CA LEU A 85 -9.08 23.57 -32.34
C LEU A 85 -8.40 24.03 -33.64
N ALA A 86 -8.49 25.32 -34.00
CA ALA A 86 -7.78 25.86 -35.15
C ALA A 86 -6.25 25.73 -35.00
N PHE A 87 -5.72 25.88 -33.78
CA PHE A 87 -4.31 25.64 -33.50
C PHE A 87 -3.93 24.17 -33.70
N LEU A 88 -4.75 23.22 -33.18
CA LEU A 88 -4.54 21.79 -33.39
C LEU A 88 -4.49 21.44 -34.88
N GLY A 89 -5.40 21.99 -35.68
CA GLY A 89 -5.42 21.77 -37.14
C GLY A 89 -4.15 22.23 -37.86
N LYS A 90 -3.52 23.32 -37.42
CA LYS A 90 -2.20 23.75 -37.97
C LYS A 90 -1.09 22.75 -37.67
N CYS A 91 -1.20 22.01 -36.57
CA CYS A 91 -0.19 21.05 -36.13
C CYS A 91 -0.40 19.65 -36.72
N SER A 92 -1.64 19.27 -37.06
CA SER A 92 -1.99 17.90 -37.50
C SER A 92 -1.52 17.51 -38.90
N ASP A 93 -1.11 18.47 -39.74
CA ASP A 93 -0.68 18.21 -41.12
C ASP A 93 0.78 17.71 -41.25
N ARG A 94 1.49 17.57 -40.12
CA ARG A 94 2.91 17.18 -40.09
C ARG A 94 3.23 16.22 -38.94
N LYS A 95 4.42 15.60 -39.00
CA LYS A 95 5.00 14.86 -37.88
C LYS A 95 5.30 15.83 -36.73
N LEU A 96 4.81 15.52 -35.54
CA LEU A 96 4.94 16.38 -34.37
C LEU A 96 6.33 16.23 -33.72
N THR A 97 6.96 17.36 -33.42
CA THR A 97 8.21 17.44 -32.66
C THR A 97 7.94 17.55 -31.15
N GLU A 98 8.96 17.39 -30.31
CA GLU A 98 8.80 17.60 -28.86
C GLU A 98 8.31 19.01 -28.51
N ASP A 99 8.74 20.03 -29.25
CA ASP A 99 8.30 21.40 -29.03
C ASP A 99 6.85 21.60 -29.45
N ASP A 100 6.39 20.94 -30.52
CA ASP A 100 4.96 20.92 -30.88
C ASP A 100 4.12 20.28 -29.76
N VAL A 101 4.61 19.19 -29.15
CA VAL A 101 3.92 18.54 -28.02
C VAL A 101 3.84 19.46 -26.80
N ARG A 102 4.89 20.23 -26.51
CA ARG A 102 4.89 21.23 -25.43
C ARG A 102 3.90 22.35 -25.70
N ASP A 103 3.87 22.87 -26.94
CA ASP A 103 2.92 23.88 -27.36
C ASP A 103 1.47 23.36 -27.23
N LEU A 104 1.21 22.12 -27.68
CA LEU A 104 -0.09 21.46 -27.53
C LEU A 104 -0.49 21.26 -26.06
N ASN A 105 0.44 20.84 -25.19
CA ASN A 105 0.17 20.73 -23.74
C ASN A 105 -0.30 22.08 -23.17
N TRP A 106 0.42 23.17 -23.46
CA TRP A 106 0.07 24.51 -22.97
C TRP A 106 -1.27 25.00 -23.52
N VAL A 107 -1.49 24.88 -24.83
CA VAL A 107 -2.72 25.32 -25.48
C VAL A 107 -3.92 24.57 -24.92
N LEU A 108 -3.83 23.25 -24.79
CA LEU A 108 -4.91 22.43 -24.28
C LEU A 108 -5.27 22.80 -22.84
N GLU A 109 -4.30 22.75 -21.93
CA GLU A 109 -4.56 22.95 -20.50
C GLU A 109 -5.01 24.38 -20.18
N SER A 110 -4.40 25.39 -20.82
CA SER A 110 -4.82 26.79 -20.64
C SER A 110 -6.22 27.06 -21.21
N THR A 111 -6.61 26.35 -22.27
CA THR A 111 -7.96 26.43 -22.85
C THR A 111 -8.98 25.76 -21.94
N VAL A 112 -8.68 24.55 -21.45
CA VAL A 112 -9.52 23.84 -20.48
C VAL A 112 -9.76 24.71 -19.25
N GLN A 113 -8.72 25.30 -18.66
CA GLN A 113 -8.87 26.20 -17.50
C GLN A 113 -9.77 27.40 -17.80
N LYS A 114 -9.57 28.08 -18.95
CA LYS A 114 -10.41 29.22 -19.36
C LYS A 114 -11.88 28.81 -19.55
N LEU A 115 -12.13 27.61 -20.06
CA LEU A 115 -13.48 27.09 -20.24
C LEU A 115 -14.12 26.69 -18.91
N CYS A 116 -13.36 26.08 -17.97
CA CYS A 116 -13.84 25.80 -16.62
C CYS A 116 -14.30 27.06 -15.87
N ASP A 117 -13.65 28.21 -16.12
CA ASP A 117 -14.06 29.50 -15.54
C ASP A 117 -15.33 30.09 -16.21
N LEU A 118 -15.70 29.62 -17.41
CA LEU A 118 -16.84 30.12 -18.20
C LEU A 118 -18.06 29.18 -18.18
N LEU A 119 -17.84 27.90 -17.89
CA LEU A 119 -18.83 26.85 -17.91
C LEU A 119 -19.36 26.56 -16.50
N ASP A 120 -20.62 26.16 -16.41
CA ASP A 120 -21.18 25.65 -15.16
C ASP A 120 -20.56 24.30 -14.80
N ALA A 121 -20.52 23.95 -13.51
CA ALA A 121 -19.91 22.71 -13.01
C ALA A 121 -20.37 21.44 -13.76
N SER A 122 -21.65 21.38 -14.16
CA SER A 122 -22.20 20.26 -14.94
C SER A 122 -21.69 20.13 -16.38
N ALA A 123 -21.09 21.18 -16.94
CA ALA A 123 -20.56 21.20 -18.31
C ALA A 123 -19.04 20.96 -18.38
N ILE A 124 -18.34 21.02 -17.23
CA ILE A 124 -16.87 20.94 -17.16
C ILE A 124 -16.32 19.61 -17.71
N ARG A 125 -17.14 18.55 -17.80
CA ARG A 125 -16.71 17.22 -18.27
C ARG A 125 -17.68 16.48 -19.16
N SER A 126 -18.87 17.03 -19.35
CA SER A 126 -19.85 16.39 -20.23
C SER A 126 -19.55 16.74 -21.67
N CYS A 127 -19.45 15.71 -22.52
CA CYS A 127 -19.49 15.89 -23.97
C CYS A 127 -20.92 16.09 -24.49
N LEU A 128 -21.93 16.01 -23.61
CA LEU A 128 -23.35 16.14 -23.94
C LEU A 128 -24.00 17.24 -23.10
N SER A 129 -24.89 18.03 -23.69
CA SER A 129 -25.68 19.01 -22.96
C SER A 129 -26.81 18.36 -22.15
N ALA A 130 -27.36 19.08 -21.17
CA ALA A 130 -28.52 18.61 -20.42
C ALA A 130 -29.75 18.33 -21.32
N ASP A 131 -29.92 19.12 -22.39
CA ASP A 131 -30.99 18.95 -23.37
C ASP A 131 -30.77 17.71 -24.26
N GLU A 132 -29.52 17.38 -24.60
CA GLU A 132 -29.17 16.13 -25.28
C GLU A 132 -29.42 14.92 -24.39
N LEU A 133 -28.98 14.97 -23.13
CA LEU A 133 -29.23 13.90 -22.16
C LEU A 133 -30.74 13.66 -21.95
N ALA A 134 -31.54 14.73 -21.88
CA ALA A 134 -32.99 14.61 -21.79
C ALA A 134 -33.62 13.96 -23.04
N ARG A 135 -33.13 14.30 -24.24
CA ARG A 135 -33.56 13.66 -25.50
C ARG A 135 -33.17 12.20 -25.57
N ILE A 136 -31.98 11.84 -25.10
CA ILE A 136 -31.54 10.44 -24.95
C ILE A 136 -32.50 9.68 -24.02
N GLU A 137 -32.79 10.22 -22.82
CA GLU A 137 -33.73 9.61 -21.87
C GLU A 137 -35.12 9.40 -22.50
N GLU A 138 -35.63 10.40 -23.23
CA GLU A 138 -36.92 10.33 -23.92
C GLU A 138 -36.95 9.23 -24.99
N ARG A 139 -35.94 9.18 -25.86
CA ARG A 139 -35.84 8.15 -26.92
C ARG A 139 -35.65 6.75 -26.34
N LEU A 140 -34.81 6.57 -25.33
CA LEU A 140 -34.65 5.28 -24.66
C LEU A 140 -35.96 4.81 -24.04
N THR A 141 -36.73 5.70 -23.42
CA THR A 141 -38.06 5.38 -22.86
C THR A 141 -39.04 4.96 -23.95
N LEU A 142 -39.02 5.66 -25.09
CA LEU A 142 -39.83 5.31 -26.27
C LEU A 142 -39.48 3.91 -26.78
N HIS A 143 -38.19 3.62 -26.98
CA HIS A 143 -37.75 2.30 -27.47
C HIS A 143 -37.98 1.17 -26.48
N GLN A 144 -37.91 1.42 -25.17
CA GLN A 144 -38.27 0.43 -24.14
C GLN A 144 -39.73 -0.03 -24.25
N SER A 145 -40.61 0.84 -24.74
CA SER A 145 -42.03 0.55 -24.98
C SER A 145 -42.31 -0.08 -26.36
N SER A 146 -41.32 -0.13 -27.25
CA SER A 146 -41.47 -0.73 -28.58
C SER A 146 -41.51 -2.25 -28.50
N SER A 147 -42.46 -2.87 -29.21
CA SER A 147 -42.58 -4.33 -29.35
C SER A 147 -41.81 -4.89 -30.54
N VAL A 148 -41.27 -4.04 -31.42
CA VAL A 148 -40.60 -4.44 -32.67
C VAL A 148 -39.09 -4.35 -32.49
N PHE A 149 -38.42 -5.49 -32.56
CA PHE A 149 -36.95 -5.59 -32.56
C PHE A 149 -36.52 -6.69 -33.53
N GLU A 150 -36.03 -6.31 -34.71
CA GLU A 150 -35.48 -7.24 -35.70
C GLU A 150 -33.94 -7.24 -35.62
N GLU A 151 -33.37 -8.27 -34.96
CA GLU A 151 -31.94 -8.34 -34.64
C GLU A 151 -31.03 -8.15 -35.87
N ASN A 152 -31.39 -8.73 -37.02
CA ASN A 152 -30.56 -8.69 -38.24
C ASN A 152 -30.50 -7.29 -38.87
N GLU A 153 -31.62 -6.57 -38.92
CA GLU A 153 -31.68 -5.22 -39.49
C GLU A 153 -30.94 -4.23 -38.60
N VAL A 154 -31.15 -4.32 -37.28
CA VAL A 154 -30.46 -3.50 -36.28
C VAL A 154 -28.95 -3.75 -36.32
N ARG A 155 -28.51 -5.02 -36.34
CA ARG A 155 -27.09 -5.36 -36.41
C ARG A 155 -26.41 -4.79 -37.65
N GLN A 156 -27.07 -4.79 -38.80
CA GLN A 156 -26.50 -4.20 -40.03
C GLN A 156 -26.30 -2.68 -39.90
N ARG A 157 -27.24 -1.97 -39.27
CA ARG A 157 -27.14 -0.51 -39.07
C ARG A 157 -26.08 -0.14 -38.04
N VAL A 158 -26.08 -0.81 -36.88
CA VAL A 158 -25.11 -0.60 -35.81
C VAL A 158 -23.67 -0.91 -36.25
N GLN A 159 -23.47 -1.90 -37.13
CA GLN A 159 -22.13 -2.26 -37.63
C GLN A 159 -21.45 -1.09 -38.38
N ARG A 160 -22.23 -0.25 -39.06
CA ARG A 160 -21.70 0.93 -39.75
C ARG A 160 -21.17 1.95 -38.75
N GLN A 161 -21.97 2.34 -37.76
CA GLN A 161 -21.55 3.27 -36.71
C GLN A 161 -20.35 2.73 -35.90
N LEU A 162 -20.35 1.43 -35.58
CA LEU A 162 -19.21 0.78 -34.93
C LEU A 162 -17.92 0.90 -35.72
N SER A 163 -17.97 0.81 -37.06
CA SER A 163 -16.78 0.96 -37.91
C SER A 163 -16.21 2.39 -37.85
N GLU A 164 -17.08 3.40 -37.72
CA GLU A 164 -16.69 4.81 -37.57
C GLU A 164 -16.10 5.07 -36.17
N LEU A 165 -16.71 4.53 -35.12
CA LEU A 165 -16.18 4.57 -33.75
C LEU A 165 -14.83 3.85 -33.63
N GLN A 166 -14.67 2.70 -34.28
CA GLN A 166 -13.41 1.94 -34.31
C GLN A 166 -12.27 2.73 -34.97
N ALA A 167 -12.57 3.54 -35.98
CA ALA A 167 -11.58 4.31 -36.73
C ALA A 167 -10.92 5.45 -35.91
N VAL A 168 -11.54 5.84 -34.80
CA VAL A 168 -11.03 6.81 -33.79
C VAL A 168 -10.55 6.09 -32.52
N SER A 169 -11.22 4.99 -32.15
CA SER A 169 -10.89 4.12 -31.01
C SER A 169 -9.49 3.48 -31.09
N ALA A 170 -8.98 3.19 -32.30
CA ALA A 170 -7.63 2.66 -32.50
C ALA A 170 -6.51 3.51 -31.88
N ALA A 171 -6.80 4.74 -31.42
CA ALA A 171 -5.90 5.65 -30.74
C ALA A 171 -6.18 5.89 -29.23
N GLY A 172 -7.21 5.28 -28.60
CA GLY A 172 -7.64 5.63 -27.22
C GLY A 172 -8.57 4.64 -26.48
N HIS A 173 -9.20 5.08 -25.37
CA HIS A 173 -9.94 4.29 -24.36
C HIS A 173 -11.23 3.56 -24.82
N LEU A 174 -11.53 3.49 -26.11
CA LEU A 174 -12.78 2.92 -26.65
C LEU A 174 -12.61 1.49 -27.17
N THR A 175 -11.61 0.74 -26.68
CA THR A 175 -11.16 -0.54 -27.26
C THR A 175 -12.15 -1.69 -27.11
N ASN A 176 -13.20 -1.54 -26.30
CA ASN A 176 -14.12 -2.64 -25.96
C ASN A 176 -15.58 -2.36 -26.40
N LEU A 177 -15.83 -1.32 -27.21
CA LEU A 177 -17.20 -0.96 -27.63
C LEU A 177 -17.88 -2.10 -28.41
N THR A 178 -17.15 -2.79 -29.27
CA THR A 178 -17.69 -3.90 -30.07
C THR A 178 -18.13 -5.06 -29.19
N ASP A 179 -17.30 -5.44 -28.21
CA ASP A 179 -17.64 -6.53 -27.29
C ASP A 179 -18.85 -6.16 -26.42
N LYS A 180 -18.96 -4.88 -26.00
CA LYS A 180 -20.14 -4.37 -25.28
C LYS A 180 -21.40 -4.45 -26.13
N VAL A 181 -21.35 -4.05 -27.39
CA VAL A 181 -22.49 -4.15 -28.30
C VAL A 181 -22.88 -5.60 -28.55
N ASP A 182 -21.93 -6.51 -28.71
CA ASP A 182 -22.22 -7.94 -28.87
C ASP A 182 -22.86 -8.54 -27.61
N ALA A 183 -22.42 -8.13 -26.42
CA ALA A 183 -23.07 -8.50 -25.17
C ALA A 183 -24.49 -7.91 -25.04
N LEU A 184 -24.73 -6.68 -25.52
CA LEU A 184 -26.07 -6.11 -25.59
C LEU A 184 -26.96 -6.92 -26.54
N PHE A 185 -26.43 -7.39 -27.68
CA PHE A 185 -27.17 -8.32 -28.55
C PHE A 185 -27.44 -9.67 -27.87
N ALA A 186 -26.53 -10.18 -27.06
CA ALA A 186 -26.80 -11.39 -26.28
C ALA A 186 -27.88 -11.15 -25.20
N ALA A 187 -27.86 -9.98 -24.55
CA ALA A 187 -28.80 -9.59 -23.52
C ALA A 187 -30.19 -9.22 -24.04
N SER A 188 -30.29 -8.71 -25.27
CA SER A 188 -31.55 -8.35 -25.93
C SER A 188 -32.49 -9.54 -26.12
N ARG A 189 -31.94 -10.77 -26.08
CA ARG A 189 -32.67 -12.05 -26.11
C ARG A 189 -33.23 -12.47 -24.75
N ARG A 190 -32.85 -11.79 -23.66
CA ARG A 190 -33.37 -12.06 -22.31
C ARG A 190 -34.74 -11.39 -22.12
N ASP A 191 -35.58 -11.99 -21.29
CA ASP A 191 -36.85 -11.40 -20.86
C ASP A 191 -36.64 -10.40 -19.71
N GLY A 192 -37.59 -9.48 -19.53
CA GLY A 192 -37.58 -8.52 -18.40
C GLY A 192 -36.89 -7.18 -18.70
N LYS A 193 -36.52 -6.47 -17.63
CA LYS A 193 -35.99 -5.09 -17.71
C LYS A 193 -34.66 -5.01 -18.44
N ASP A 194 -33.78 -5.99 -18.23
CA ASP A 194 -32.43 -5.99 -18.80
C ASP A 194 -32.49 -6.18 -20.32
N GLY A 195 -33.31 -7.13 -20.81
CA GLY A 195 -33.54 -7.31 -22.24
C GLY A 195 -34.24 -6.13 -22.90
N SER A 196 -35.18 -5.48 -22.21
CA SER A 196 -35.83 -4.24 -22.70
C SER A 196 -34.84 -3.08 -22.81
N ALA A 197 -33.96 -2.90 -21.82
CA ALA A 197 -32.91 -1.89 -21.85
C ALA A 197 -31.90 -2.13 -22.99
N ALA A 198 -31.48 -3.39 -23.19
CA ALA A 198 -30.58 -3.77 -24.29
C ALA A 198 -31.21 -3.50 -25.67
N ARG A 199 -32.47 -3.90 -25.87
CA ARG A 199 -33.20 -3.62 -27.13
C ARG A 199 -33.35 -2.12 -27.38
N ALA A 200 -33.66 -1.35 -26.35
CA ALA A 200 -33.83 0.09 -26.46
C ALA A 200 -32.53 0.80 -26.89
N ALA A 201 -31.41 0.40 -26.31
CA ALA A 201 -30.10 0.95 -26.67
C ALA A 201 -29.66 0.57 -28.08
N LEU A 202 -29.88 -0.68 -28.49
CA LEU A 202 -29.55 -1.14 -29.85
C LEU A 202 -30.44 -0.48 -30.92
N LEU A 203 -31.70 -0.18 -30.59
CA LEU A 203 -32.58 0.60 -31.47
C LEU A 203 -32.14 2.06 -31.57
N TYR A 204 -31.71 2.67 -30.46
CA TYR A 204 -31.13 4.02 -30.45
C TYR A 204 -29.92 4.10 -31.38
N LEU A 205 -28.96 3.17 -31.23
CA LEU A 205 -27.77 3.01 -32.09
C LEU A 205 -28.10 2.67 -33.57
N ALA A 206 -29.36 2.48 -33.95
CA ALA A 206 -29.73 2.21 -35.33
C ALA A 206 -30.31 3.45 -36.02
N GLU A 207 -30.49 4.57 -35.31
CA GLU A 207 -31.03 5.84 -35.81
C GLU A 207 -29.90 6.80 -36.21
N GLU A 208 -29.95 7.37 -37.42
CA GLU A 208 -28.93 8.33 -37.91
C GLU A 208 -29.19 9.80 -37.48
N ASP A 209 -30.40 10.08 -36.98
CA ASP A 209 -30.81 11.40 -36.46
C ASP A 209 -31.40 11.22 -35.06
N ASP A 210 -30.51 10.96 -34.11
CA ASP A 210 -30.77 10.66 -32.72
C ASP A 210 -30.74 11.94 -31.84
N ALA A 211 -30.16 11.92 -30.63
CA ALA A 211 -30.02 13.16 -29.86
C ALA A 211 -28.95 14.09 -30.46
N VAL A 212 -27.94 13.52 -31.14
CA VAL A 212 -26.84 14.23 -31.82
C VAL A 212 -26.56 13.58 -33.19
N SER A 213 -27.17 14.10 -34.25
CA SER A 213 -27.00 13.57 -35.62
C SER A 213 -25.58 13.10 -35.99
N ASP A 214 -25.49 11.84 -36.41
CA ASP A 214 -24.30 11.14 -36.91
C ASP A 214 -23.58 11.89 -38.04
N SER A 215 -24.31 12.74 -38.77
CA SER A 215 -23.75 13.59 -39.83
C SER A 215 -22.65 14.55 -39.33
N ALA A 216 -22.54 14.77 -38.01
CA ALA A 216 -21.46 15.51 -37.36
C ALA A 216 -20.12 14.73 -37.26
N GLY A 217 -20.06 13.50 -37.79
CA GLY A 217 -18.90 12.62 -37.71
C GLY A 217 -18.79 11.95 -36.33
N PHE A 218 -17.58 11.67 -35.87
CA PHE A 218 -17.35 11.09 -34.54
C PHE A 218 -17.90 11.95 -33.38
N LEU A 219 -17.95 13.27 -33.53
CA LEU A 219 -18.60 14.15 -32.54
C LEU A 219 -20.13 14.02 -32.52
N GLY A 220 -20.73 13.46 -33.58
CA GLY A 220 -22.13 13.01 -33.63
C GLY A 220 -22.33 11.84 -32.69
N LEU A 221 -21.52 10.79 -32.87
CA LEU A 221 -21.62 9.49 -32.17
C LEU A 221 -21.24 9.51 -30.67
N LEU A 222 -21.15 10.67 -30.03
CA LEU A 222 -20.76 10.78 -28.61
C LEU A 222 -21.90 10.34 -27.67
N ASP A 223 -23.14 10.56 -28.07
CA ASP A 223 -24.32 10.04 -27.39
C ASP A 223 -24.49 8.53 -27.58
N ASP A 224 -24.15 7.98 -28.74
CA ASP A 224 -24.07 6.52 -28.94
C ASP A 224 -23.13 5.85 -27.94
N VAL A 225 -21.92 6.40 -27.78
CA VAL A 225 -20.95 5.90 -26.78
C VAL A 225 -21.54 5.95 -25.37
N TYR A 226 -22.21 7.05 -25.02
CA TYR A 226 -22.89 7.19 -23.74
C TYR A 226 -24.01 6.15 -23.56
N VAL A 227 -24.81 5.90 -24.60
CA VAL A 227 -25.91 4.93 -24.59
C VAL A 227 -25.39 3.49 -24.49
N ILE A 228 -24.30 3.14 -25.19
CA ILE A 228 -23.66 1.83 -25.09
C ILE A 228 -23.21 1.58 -23.65
N ASP A 229 -22.48 2.53 -23.06
CA ASP A 229 -21.96 2.39 -21.69
C ASP A 229 -23.08 2.32 -20.66
N TRP A 230 -24.11 3.17 -20.78
CA TRP A 230 -25.27 3.15 -19.92
C TRP A 230 -26.06 1.83 -20.01
N ALA A 231 -26.30 1.35 -21.23
CA ALA A 231 -27.12 0.16 -21.46
C ALA A 231 -26.38 -1.09 -20.97
N TYR A 232 -25.09 -1.19 -21.27
CA TYR A 232 -24.25 -2.30 -20.82
C TYR A 232 -24.16 -2.33 -19.30
N ALA A 233 -23.92 -1.18 -18.65
CA ALA A 233 -23.94 -1.06 -17.20
C ALA A 233 -25.30 -1.44 -16.58
N THR A 234 -26.40 -1.09 -17.25
CA THR A 234 -27.75 -1.43 -16.80
C THR A 234 -28.00 -2.94 -16.88
N VAL A 235 -27.64 -3.56 -18.01
CA VAL A 235 -27.80 -4.99 -18.29
C VAL A 235 -26.93 -5.87 -17.38
N GLU A 236 -25.66 -5.49 -17.19
CA GLU A 236 -24.70 -6.23 -16.37
C GLU A 236 -24.76 -5.81 -14.89
N GLN A 237 -25.60 -4.83 -14.55
CA GLN A 237 -25.81 -4.31 -13.20
C GLN A 237 -24.54 -3.72 -12.52
N GLN A 238 -23.59 -3.23 -13.32
CA GLN A 238 -22.28 -2.73 -12.93
C GLN A 238 -22.15 -1.19 -13.03
N THR A 239 -21.03 -0.63 -12.55
CA THR A 239 -20.63 0.79 -12.63
C THR A 239 -21.56 1.83 -12.03
N ARG A 240 -22.48 1.42 -11.16
CA ARG A 240 -23.51 2.31 -10.65
C ARG A 240 -23.00 3.24 -9.50
N CYS A 241 -21.75 3.14 -9.06
CA CYS A 241 -21.06 4.19 -8.27
C CYS A 241 -20.40 5.26 -9.15
N LEU A 242 -20.46 5.14 -10.47
CA LEU A 242 -19.95 6.16 -11.40
C LEU A 242 -20.49 7.59 -11.10
N PRO A 243 -21.76 7.81 -10.74
CA PRO A 243 -22.23 9.15 -10.38
C PRO A 243 -21.58 9.72 -9.11
N MET A 244 -21.22 8.85 -8.16
CA MET A 244 -20.46 9.27 -6.99
C MET A 244 -19.01 9.60 -7.37
N LEU A 245 -18.37 8.78 -8.23
CA LEU A 245 -17.07 9.13 -8.79
C LEU A 245 -17.13 10.49 -9.49
N GLN A 246 -18.15 10.74 -10.30
CA GLN A 246 -18.36 12.04 -10.96
C GLN A 246 -18.46 13.19 -9.93
N GLY A 247 -19.26 13.03 -8.86
CA GLY A 247 -19.34 14.02 -7.79
C GLY A 247 -18.02 14.22 -7.04
N LEU A 248 -17.24 13.17 -6.82
CA LEU A 248 -15.89 13.27 -6.24
C LEU A 248 -14.92 13.97 -7.20
N LEU A 249 -15.04 13.70 -8.50
CA LEU A 249 -14.24 14.33 -9.54
C LEU A 249 -14.59 15.81 -9.75
N GLU A 250 -15.82 16.24 -9.41
CA GLU A 250 -16.15 17.67 -9.33
C GLU A 250 -15.38 18.36 -8.19
N ALA A 251 -15.20 17.67 -7.05
CA ALA A 251 -14.42 18.19 -5.92
C ALA A 251 -12.90 18.13 -6.16
N TYR A 252 -12.44 17.10 -6.86
CA TYR A 252 -11.02 16.80 -7.13
C TYR A 252 -10.74 16.61 -8.63
N PRO A 253 -10.92 17.64 -9.47
CA PRO A 253 -10.89 17.49 -10.92
C PRO A 253 -9.55 16.97 -11.44
N TYR A 254 -8.43 17.45 -10.91
CA TYR A 254 -7.09 17.06 -11.37
C TYR A 254 -6.79 15.55 -11.32
N VAL A 255 -7.58 14.73 -10.61
CA VAL A 255 -7.41 13.27 -10.57
C VAL A 255 -7.68 12.61 -11.93
N ALA A 256 -8.67 13.09 -12.69
CA ALA A 256 -9.05 12.49 -13.97
C ALA A 256 -8.12 12.91 -15.12
N ASP A 257 -7.65 14.16 -15.10
CA ASP A 257 -7.00 14.79 -16.25
C ASP A 257 -5.49 14.61 -16.27
N LEU A 258 -4.89 14.21 -15.14
CA LEU A 258 -3.45 14.19 -15.00
C LEU A 258 -2.82 12.95 -15.65
N ALA A 259 -1.96 13.18 -16.63
CA ALA A 259 -1.18 12.13 -17.26
C ALA A 259 -0.07 11.63 -16.32
N LEU A 260 -0.17 10.36 -15.91
CA LEU A 260 0.64 9.78 -14.83
C LEU A 260 1.34 8.47 -15.22
N THR A 261 0.73 7.63 -16.05
CA THR A 261 1.08 6.21 -16.14
C THR A 261 1.56 5.79 -17.53
N GLY A 262 2.56 4.91 -17.60
CA GLY A 262 3.01 4.28 -18.85
C GLY A 262 3.87 5.15 -19.78
N MET A 263 4.30 4.56 -20.89
CA MET A 263 4.99 5.24 -21.99
C MET A 263 4.31 4.86 -23.31
N PRO A 264 3.62 5.80 -24.00
CA PRO A 264 3.42 7.20 -23.62
C PRO A 264 2.54 7.35 -22.36
N LEU A 265 2.73 8.44 -21.60
CA LEU A 265 1.95 8.75 -20.40
C LEU A 265 0.45 8.76 -20.71
N ARG A 266 -0.37 8.21 -19.82
CA ARG A 266 -1.84 8.11 -19.87
C ARG A 266 -2.47 8.60 -18.57
N PRO A 267 -3.74 9.07 -18.60
CA PRO A 267 -4.50 9.32 -17.38
C PRO A 267 -4.76 8.02 -16.61
N LEU A 268 -5.22 8.16 -15.37
CA LEU A 268 -5.66 7.02 -14.56
C LEU A 268 -6.96 6.42 -15.12
N ASP A 269 -7.13 5.09 -14.99
CA ASP A 269 -8.42 4.46 -15.26
C ASP A 269 -9.48 4.84 -14.19
N LEU A 270 -10.76 4.58 -14.47
CA LEU A 270 -11.86 5.02 -13.61
C LEU A 270 -11.76 4.46 -12.19
N TYR A 271 -11.32 3.21 -12.03
CA TYR A 271 -11.13 2.63 -10.70
C TYR A 271 -9.97 3.29 -9.95
N SER A 272 -8.84 3.52 -10.60
CA SER A 272 -7.72 4.25 -10.00
C SER A 272 -8.12 5.66 -9.60
N GLN A 273 -8.91 6.36 -10.42
CA GLN A 273 -9.49 7.65 -10.08
C GLN A 273 -10.38 7.54 -8.85
N TYR A 274 -11.22 6.50 -8.77
CA TYR A 274 -12.12 6.25 -7.65
C TYR A 274 -11.37 6.02 -6.34
N VAL A 275 -10.34 5.18 -6.34
CA VAL A 275 -9.50 4.96 -5.15
C VAL A 275 -8.79 6.25 -4.73
N CYS A 276 -8.20 6.99 -5.67
CA CYS A 276 -7.50 8.25 -5.35
C CYS A 276 -8.46 9.30 -4.79
N CYS A 277 -9.65 9.45 -5.39
CA CYS A 277 -10.70 10.34 -4.88
C CYS A 277 -11.19 9.91 -3.49
N ALA A 278 -11.34 8.61 -3.25
CA ALA A 278 -11.70 8.08 -1.93
C ALA A 278 -10.63 8.42 -0.88
N VAL A 279 -9.35 8.31 -1.21
CA VAL A 279 -8.24 8.74 -0.32
C VAL A 279 -8.32 10.24 -0.02
N LEU A 280 -8.52 11.09 -1.04
CA LEU A 280 -8.64 12.54 -0.84
C LEU A 280 -9.84 12.89 0.03
N ASP A 281 -10.99 12.28 -0.23
CA ASP A 281 -12.20 12.49 0.55
C ASP A 281 -12.01 12.04 2.02
N SER A 282 -11.33 10.91 2.22
CA SER A 282 -10.96 10.41 3.54
C SER A 282 -10.09 11.38 4.33
N LEU A 283 -9.17 12.07 3.65
CA LEU A 283 -8.23 12.99 4.27
C LEU A 283 -8.82 14.39 4.48
N TYR A 284 -9.71 14.85 3.60
CA TYR A 284 -10.13 16.24 3.52
C TYR A 284 -11.63 16.50 3.73
N GLY A 285 -12.47 15.49 3.54
CA GLY A 285 -13.93 15.60 3.60
C GLY A 285 -14.61 14.74 4.68
N ALA A 286 -13.94 13.70 5.16
CA ALA A 286 -14.51 12.76 6.15
C ALA A 286 -14.38 13.28 7.59
N GLU A 287 -15.45 13.10 8.38
CA GLU A 287 -15.44 13.40 9.82
C GLU A 287 -14.71 12.33 10.64
N LYS A 288 -14.71 11.08 10.16
CA LYS A 288 -14.00 9.94 10.76
C LYS A 288 -12.93 9.45 9.82
N SER A 289 -11.85 8.91 10.38
CA SER A 289 -10.80 8.23 9.62
C SER A 289 -11.33 6.92 9.05
N PRO A 290 -11.36 6.75 7.72
CA PRO A 290 -11.78 5.51 7.10
C PRO A 290 -10.59 4.60 6.78
N ILE A 291 -10.91 3.32 6.57
CA ILE A 291 -10.03 2.29 6.03
C ILE A 291 -10.58 1.90 4.67
N LEU A 292 -9.80 2.13 3.62
CA LEU A 292 -10.11 1.70 2.26
C LEU A 292 -9.63 0.26 2.09
N VAL A 293 -10.56 -0.66 1.83
CA VAL A 293 -10.26 -2.07 1.58
C VAL A 293 -10.31 -2.32 0.08
N LEU A 294 -9.20 -2.79 -0.49
CA LEU A 294 -9.03 -3.10 -1.91
C LEU A 294 -8.61 -4.57 -2.09
N ARG A 295 -8.76 -5.17 -3.27
CA ARG A 295 -8.20 -6.51 -3.53
C ARG A 295 -6.67 -6.52 -3.50
N GLU A 296 -6.06 -5.48 -4.10
CA GLU A 296 -4.61 -5.23 -4.15
C GLU A 296 -4.38 -3.72 -3.91
N THR A 297 -3.44 -3.36 -3.02
CA THR A 297 -3.15 -1.93 -2.73
C THR A 297 -2.24 -1.31 -3.77
N GLY A 298 -1.25 -2.06 -4.28
CA GLY A 298 -0.38 -1.66 -5.37
C GLY A 298 0.15 -0.21 -5.27
N PRO A 299 -0.02 0.63 -6.30
CA PRO A 299 0.49 2.00 -6.32
C PRO A 299 -0.39 3.01 -5.56
N TYR A 300 -1.56 2.60 -5.03
CA TYR A 300 -2.59 3.54 -4.60
C TYR A 300 -2.19 4.40 -3.41
N CYS A 301 -1.36 3.89 -2.50
CA CYS A 301 -0.82 4.69 -1.39
C CYS A 301 0.11 5.81 -1.90
N VAL A 302 0.92 5.54 -2.92
CA VAL A 302 1.84 6.52 -3.53
C VAL A 302 1.08 7.54 -4.37
N LEU A 303 0.12 7.08 -5.19
CA LEU A 303 -0.77 7.96 -5.95
C LEU A 303 -1.63 8.84 -5.05
N GLY A 304 -2.21 8.27 -3.99
CA GLY A 304 -2.97 8.99 -2.98
C GLY A 304 -2.12 10.05 -2.28
N ALA A 305 -0.87 9.73 -1.92
CA ALA A 305 0.05 10.68 -1.32
C ALA A 305 0.40 11.84 -2.26
N PHE A 306 0.61 11.53 -3.55
CA PHE A 306 0.84 12.54 -4.58
C PHE A 306 -0.36 13.48 -4.72
N PHE A 307 -1.57 12.96 -4.91
CA PHE A 307 -2.75 13.80 -5.06
C PHE A 307 -3.09 14.58 -3.79
N ALA A 308 -2.89 13.99 -2.61
CA ALA A 308 -3.08 14.71 -1.35
C ALA A 308 -2.10 15.88 -1.23
N ALA A 309 -0.85 15.73 -1.69
CA ALA A 309 0.11 16.82 -1.74
C ALA A 309 -0.30 17.91 -2.76
N VAL A 310 -0.87 17.53 -3.91
CA VAL A 310 -1.46 18.49 -4.87
C VAL A 310 -2.62 19.27 -4.23
N GLU A 311 -3.52 18.60 -3.50
CA GLU A 311 -4.63 19.26 -2.80
C GLU A 311 -4.14 20.21 -1.70
N ALA A 312 -3.16 19.79 -0.90
CA ALA A 312 -2.53 20.63 0.11
C ALA A 312 -1.93 21.91 -0.52
N ALA A 313 -1.21 21.76 -1.63
CA ALA A 313 -0.64 22.88 -2.38
C ALA A 313 -1.74 23.80 -2.95
N ARG A 314 -2.81 23.24 -3.50
CA ARG A 314 -3.95 23.98 -4.07
C ARG A 314 -4.68 24.81 -3.01
N ARG A 315 -4.97 24.22 -1.84
CA ARG A 315 -5.62 24.95 -0.72
C ARG A 315 -4.76 26.08 -0.21
N GLN A 316 -3.45 25.86 -0.11
CA GLN A 316 -2.51 26.89 0.30
C GLN A 316 -2.41 28.04 -0.73
N ALA A 317 -2.38 27.71 -2.02
CA ALA A 317 -2.36 28.67 -3.11
C ALA A 317 -3.53 29.66 -3.04
N SER A 318 -4.73 29.16 -2.77
CA SER A 318 -5.94 30.00 -2.63
C SER A 318 -5.82 31.02 -1.50
N VAL A 319 -5.43 30.57 -0.30
CA VAL A 319 -5.30 31.42 0.89
C VAL A 319 -4.26 32.53 0.70
N GLU A 320 -3.13 32.23 0.07
CA GLU A 320 -2.07 33.22 -0.13
C GLU A 320 -2.38 34.23 -1.23
N ARG A 321 -3.14 33.84 -2.26
CA ARG A 321 -3.58 34.77 -3.32
C ARG A 321 -4.46 35.88 -2.75
N GLU A 322 -5.34 35.53 -1.82
CA GLU A 322 -6.15 36.48 -1.07
C GLU A 322 -5.25 37.42 -0.24
N ARG A 323 -4.26 36.85 0.48
CA ARG A 323 -3.32 37.62 1.32
C ARG A 323 -2.42 38.60 0.57
N LEU A 324 -2.05 38.33 -0.70
CA LEU A 324 -1.21 39.24 -1.50
C LEU A 324 -1.82 40.65 -1.59
N THR A 325 -3.16 40.75 -1.60
CA THR A 325 -3.87 42.03 -1.64
C THR A 325 -3.87 42.77 -0.30
N GLU A 326 -3.56 42.07 0.80
CA GLU A 326 -3.51 42.60 2.16
C GLU A 326 -2.11 43.09 2.56
N TRP A 327 -1.08 42.83 1.73
CA TRP A 327 0.31 43.18 2.05
C TRP A 327 0.55 44.68 1.96
N SER A 328 1.15 45.24 3.01
CA SER A 328 1.54 46.64 3.03
C SER A 328 2.76 46.91 2.12
N PRO A 329 2.84 48.10 1.50
CA PRO A 329 4.02 48.50 0.76
C PRO A 329 5.26 48.46 1.67
N GLY A 330 6.30 47.76 1.22
CA GLY A 330 7.51 47.51 2.00
C GLY A 330 7.65 46.08 2.55
N GLN A 331 6.67 45.20 2.32
CA GLN A 331 6.76 43.80 2.72
C GLN A 331 7.96 43.10 2.05
N HIS A 332 8.83 42.48 2.86
CA HIS A 332 9.91 41.66 2.33
C HIS A 332 9.35 40.34 1.79
N VAL A 333 9.78 39.95 0.60
CA VAL A 333 9.26 38.77 -0.09
C VAL A 333 10.38 37.94 -0.71
N PHE A 334 10.14 36.65 -0.86
CA PHE A 334 10.93 35.79 -1.72
C PHE A 334 10.17 35.58 -3.03
N ILE A 335 10.90 35.49 -4.14
CA ILE A 335 10.36 35.07 -5.43
C ILE A 335 11.15 33.84 -5.87
N THR A 336 10.48 32.72 -6.11
CA THR A 336 11.17 31.47 -6.47
C THR A 336 10.30 30.56 -7.33
N ASP A 337 10.92 29.86 -8.28
CA ASP A 337 10.38 28.70 -9.00
C ASP A 337 10.92 27.36 -8.46
N GLY A 338 11.62 27.41 -7.32
CA GLY A 338 12.35 26.29 -6.75
C GLY A 338 13.74 26.05 -7.34
N SER A 339 14.09 26.56 -8.52
CA SER A 339 15.45 26.51 -9.03
C SER A 339 16.30 27.66 -8.50
N THR A 340 15.70 28.85 -8.47
CA THR A 340 16.37 30.10 -8.12
C THR A 340 15.51 30.88 -7.12
N THR A 341 16.14 31.55 -6.15
CA THR A 341 15.43 32.34 -5.13
C THR A 341 15.90 33.78 -5.16
N PHE A 342 14.96 34.71 -5.32
CA PHE A 342 15.20 36.15 -5.31
C PHE A 342 14.66 36.77 -4.03
N LYS A 343 15.46 37.63 -3.40
CA LYS A 343 15.08 38.41 -2.21
C LYS A 343 14.70 39.82 -2.64
N THR A 344 13.43 40.20 -2.51
CA THR A 344 12.93 41.49 -2.98
C THR A 344 12.02 42.15 -1.93
N ILE A 345 11.59 43.37 -2.20
CA ILE A 345 10.60 44.11 -1.40
C ILE A 345 9.37 44.34 -2.27
N PHE A 346 8.18 44.01 -1.79
CA PHE A 346 6.92 44.25 -2.47
C PHE A 346 6.39 45.65 -2.15
N TYR A 347 6.12 46.46 -3.18
CA TYR A 347 5.59 47.83 -3.03
C TYR A 347 4.14 47.98 -3.49
N GLY A 348 3.46 46.88 -3.84
CA GLY A 348 2.10 46.89 -4.36
C GLY A 348 2.02 46.78 -5.89
N GLU A 349 0.81 46.97 -6.41
CA GLU A 349 0.53 46.97 -7.83
C GLU A 349 0.59 48.39 -8.42
N VAL A 350 1.08 48.50 -9.65
CA VAL A 350 1.14 49.73 -10.44
C VAL A 350 0.62 49.49 -11.85
N GLU A 351 -0.05 50.48 -12.43
CA GLU A 351 -0.40 50.46 -13.85
C GLU A 351 0.79 50.92 -14.68
N VAL A 352 1.18 50.10 -15.67
CA VAL A 352 2.21 50.43 -16.67
C VAL A 352 1.59 50.26 -18.05
N GLY A 353 1.19 51.38 -18.66
CA GLY A 353 0.38 51.35 -19.88
C GLY A 353 -1.04 50.86 -19.58
N SER A 354 -1.54 49.86 -20.34
CA SER A 354 -2.85 49.24 -20.14
C SER A 354 -2.82 47.97 -19.28
N SER A 355 -1.71 47.70 -18.58
CA SER A 355 -1.52 46.46 -17.82
C SER A 355 -1.08 46.74 -16.39
N ARG A 356 -1.74 46.07 -15.44
CA ARG A 356 -1.34 46.05 -14.03
C ARG A 356 -0.10 45.19 -13.86
N ARG A 357 0.84 45.63 -13.02
CA ARG A 357 2.12 44.96 -12.74
C ARG A 357 2.50 45.12 -11.27
N PHE A 358 3.25 44.18 -10.72
CA PHE A 358 3.84 44.32 -9.39
C PHE A 358 5.05 45.25 -9.42
N LYS A 359 5.17 46.13 -8.43
CA LYS A 359 6.36 46.95 -8.20
C LYS A 359 7.24 46.29 -7.13
N LEU A 360 8.46 45.93 -7.51
CA LEU A 360 9.41 45.19 -6.67
C LEU A 360 10.69 45.99 -6.44
N GLY A 361 11.14 46.07 -5.18
CA GLY A 361 12.42 46.62 -4.78
C GLY A 361 13.54 45.57 -4.87
N VAL A 362 14.63 45.94 -5.53
CA VAL A 362 15.83 45.12 -5.70
C VAL A 362 17.06 45.85 -5.16
N ARG A 363 18.24 45.21 -5.27
CA ARG A 363 19.51 45.77 -4.79
C ARG A 363 19.78 47.17 -5.36
N ASP A 364 20.57 47.96 -4.62
CA ASP A 364 21.00 49.32 -4.99
C ASP A 364 19.88 50.35 -5.10
N ARG A 365 18.81 50.17 -4.30
CA ARG A 365 17.59 51.03 -4.26
C ARG A 365 16.86 51.13 -5.60
N ALA A 366 17.12 50.22 -6.54
CA ALA A 366 16.39 50.15 -7.79
C ALA A 366 15.02 49.49 -7.59
N THR A 367 14.04 49.89 -8.40
CA THR A 367 12.73 49.23 -8.48
C THR A 367 12.53 48.68 -9.88
N LEU A 368 11.91 47.51 -9.99
CA LEU A 368 11.50 46.91 -11.25
C LEU A 368 10.00 46.60 -11.24
N THR A 369 9.42 46.46 -12.42
CA THR A 369 8.03 46.03 -12.57
C THR A 369 8.00 44.59 -13.09
N ALA A 370 7.15 43.77 -12.48
CA ALA A 370 6.95 42.37 -12.85
C ALA A 370 5.48 42.13 -13.24
N PRO A 371 5.21 41.24 -14.21
CA PRO A 371 3.84 40.88 -14.57
C PRO A 371 3.09 40.20 -13.40
N LEU A 372 1.75 40.29 -13.40
CA LEU A 372 0.91 39.76 -12.32
C LEU A 372 0.88 38.23 -12.26
N ASP A 373 1.21 37.55 -13.36
CA ASP A 373 1.40 36.10 -13.43
C ASP A 373 2.59 35.60 -12.59
N LEU A 374 3.36 36.52 -12.01
CA LEU A 374 4.39 36.23 -11.02
C LEU A 374 3.81 35.99 -9.62
N ALA A 375 2.56 36.37 -9.35
CA ALA A 375 1.90 36.20 -8.04
C ALA A 375 2.09 34.80 -7.43
N PRO A 376 2.02 33.71 -8.23
CA PRO A 376 2.21 32.37 -7.69
C PRO A 376 3.62 32.03 -7.22
N TYR A 377 4.63 32.84 -7.56
CA TYR A 377 6.03 32.62 -7.18
C TYR A 377 6.46 33.50 -6.00
N ILE A 378 5.58 34.41 -5.53
CA ILE A 378 5.89 35.34 -4.44
C ILE A 378 5.44 34.74 -3.09
N SER A 379 6.31 34.78 -2.09
CA SER A 379 5.98 34.47 -0.69
C SER A 379 6.48 35.55 0.26
N ALA A 380 5.74 35.81 1.34
CA ALA A 380 6.18 36.76 2.37
C ALA A 380 7.39 36.20 3.13
N SER A 381 8.40 37.05 3.36
CA SER A 381 9.51 36.70 4.23
C SER A 381 9.15 37.00 5.69
N PRO A 382 9.37 36.06 6.63
CA PRO A 382 9.13 36.31 8.05
C PRO A 382 10.16 37.27 8.65
N THR A 383 11.29 37.51 7.97
CA THR A 383 12.36 38.40 8.44
C THR A 383 12.81 39.38 7.36
N PRO A 384 13.23 40.61 7.73
CA PRO A 384 13.76 41.56 6.76
C PRO A 384 15.04 41.04 6.09
N HIS A 385 15.11 41.18 4.77
CA HIS A 385 16.28 40.78 3.98
C HIS A 385 17.45 41.73 4.24
N LYS A 386 18.60 41.18 4.68
CA LYS A 386 19.86 41.95 4.80
C LYS A 386 20.41 42.40 3.44
N GLN A 387 20.15 41.63 2.39
CA GLN A 387 20.62 41.89 1.04
C GLN A 387 19.53 41.47 0.04
N LEU A 388 19.23 42.35 -0.91
CA LEU A 388 18.29 42.10 -2.00
C LEU A 388 19.03 41.54 -3.23
N SER A 389 18.29 40.82 -4.08
CA SER A 389 18.81 40.29 -5.35
C SER A 389 18.99 41.39 -6.40
N ARG A 390 19.83 41.14 -7.41
CA ARG A 390 20.09 42.10 -8.52
C ARG A 390 18.96 42.06 -9.54
N GLY A 391 18.57 43.24 -10.05
CA GLY A 391 17.50 43.36 -11.05
C GLY A 391 17.80 42.67 -12.38
N ASN A 392 19.05 42.66 -12.84
CA ASN A 392 19.42 42.05 -14.13
C ASN A 392 19.29 40.52 -14.12
N GLU A 393 19.68 39.89 -13.00
CA GLU A 393 19.54 38.43 -12.80
C GLU A 393 18.05 38.06 -12.76
N PHE A 394 17.24 38.84 -12.05
CA PHE A 394 15.79 38.67 -12.02
C PHE A 394 15.14 38.84 -13.41
N GLY A 395 15.58 39.84 -14.18
CA GLY A 395 15.09 40.09 -15.53
C GLY A 395 15.48 39.01 -16.55
N ALA A 396 16.67 38.40 -16.42
CA ALA A 396 17.08 37.26 -17.22
C ALA A 396 16.23 36.02 -16.88
N TRP A 397 16.09 35.72 -15.59
CA TRP A 397 15.25 34.63 -15.12
C TRP A 397 13.78 34.77 -15.56
N LEU A 398 13.21 35.98 -15.53
CA LEU A 398 11.86 36.24 -16.04
C LEU A 398 11.65 35.84 -17.51
N LYS A 399 12.69 35.91 -18.34
CA LYS A 399 12.65 35.56 -19.78
C LYS A 399 12.90 34.08 -20.02
N GLU A 400 13.79 33.48 -19.24
CA GLU A 400 14.25 32.09 -19.40
C GLU A 400 13.42 31.08 -18.61
N ARG A 401 12.56 31.55 -17.68
CA ARG A 401 11.71 30.65 -16.89
C ARG A 401 10.75 29.87 -17.78
N HIS A 402 10.49 28.64 -17.36
CA HIS A 402 9.39 27.83 -17.85
C HIS A 402 8.18 28.03 -16.95
N ALA A 403 6.97 27.93 -17.51
CA ALA A 403 5.77 27.86 -16.70
C ALA A 403 5.85 26.64 -15.78
N ASP A 404 5.49 26.83 -14.51
CA ASP A 404 5.48 25.71 -13.56
C ASP A 404 4.39 24.71 -13.94
N PRO A 405 4.73 23.41 -14.09
CA PRO A 405 3.76 22.36 -14.34
C PRO A 405 2.57 22.36 -13.36
N LEU A 406 2.78 22.79 -12.10
CA LEU A 406 1.74 22.79 -11.08
C LEU A 406 0.77 23.98 -11.15
N VAL A 407 1.03 25.01 -11.95
CA VAL A 407 0.16 26.20 -12.04
C VAL A 407 -1.26 25.83 -12.47
N ASN A 408 -1.39 24.93 -13.44
CA ASN A 408 -2.70 24.50 -13.92
C ASN A 408 -3.41 23.53 -12.95
N LEU A 409 -2.65 22.82 -12.09
CA LEU A 409 -3.22 21.87 -11.13
C LEU A 409 -3.62 22.51 -9.80
N THR A 410 -2.81 23.44 -9.31
CA THR A 410 -2.96 24.03 -7.97
C THR A 410 -3.45 25.47 -8.02
N GLY A 411 -3.54 26.08 -9.20
CA GLY A 411 -3.78 27.52 -9.37
C GLY A 411 -2.58 28.39 -8.97
N ALA A 412 -1.44 27.79 -8.58
CA ALA A 412 -0.20 28.48 -8.30
C ALA A 412 1.07 27.70 -8.69
N GLY A 413 2.21 28.39 -8.77
CA GLY A 413 3.52 27.77 -8.96
C GLY A 413 4.02 27.16 -7.65
N ARG A 414 5.11 26.41 -7.73
CA ARG A 414 5.83 25.81 -6.61
C ARG A 414 6.30 26.91 -5.67
N LYS A 415 5.56 27.08 -4.59
CA LYS A 415 5.96 27.93 -3.47
C LYS A 415 6.73 27.10 -2.45
N ARG A 416 7.81 27.69 -1.92
CA ARG A 416 8.55 27.15 -0.78
C ARG A 416 8.16 27.92 0.46
N ALA A 417 7.01 27.58 1.03
CA ALA A 417 6.50 28.21 2.23
C ALA A 417 7.21 27.65 3.48
N ALA A 418 7.41 28.51 4.48
CA ALA A 418 7.93 28.10 5.78
C ALA A 418 6.85 27.50 6.70
N ASP A 419 5.62 27.34 6.21
CA ASP A 419 4.47 26.83 6.96
C ASP A 419 3.47 26.21 5.98
N GLN A 420 3.52 24.89 5.78
CA GLN A 420 2.71 24.18 4.79
C GLN A 420 2.08 22.91 5.37
N GLU A 421 0.94 22.53 4.82
CA GLU A 421 0.33 21.23 5.09
C GLU A 421 1.07 20.15 4.30
N CYS A 422 1.49 19.07 4.96
CA CYS A 422 2.28 17.99 4.35
C CYS A 422 1.59 16.65 4.48
N VAL A 423 2.00 15.72 3.61
CA VAL A 423 1.55 14.34 3.61
C VAL A 423 2.62 13.45 4.20
N LEU A 424 2.24 12.59 5.15
CA LEU A 424 3.07 11.51 5.69
C LEU A 424 2.54 10.17 5.17
N LEU A 425 3.35 9.50 4.36
CA LEU A 425 3.09 8.16 3.86
C LEU A 425 3.86 7.13 4.72
N LEU A 426 3.12 6.37 5.52
CA LEU A 426 3.63 5.23 6.28
C LEU A 426 3.44 3.96 5.45
N GLY A 427 4.53 3.37 4.97
CA GLY A 427 4.50 2.18 4.13
C GLY A 427 5.89 1.61 3.85
N PRO A 428 5.99 0.36 3.38
CA PRO A 428 7.28 -0.27 3.17
C PRO A 428 8.07 0.43 2.06
N ARG A 429 9.39 0.60 2.27
CA ARG A 429 10.28 1.30 1.32
C ARG A 429 10.25 0.68 -0.09
N HIS A 430 10.16 -0.64 -0.19
CA HIS A 430 10.15 -1.31 -1.49
C HIS A 430 8.98 -0.85 -2.36
N ASN A 431 7.78 -0.61 -1.81
CA ASN A 431 6.65 -0.08 -2.58
C ASN A 431 6.95 1.31 -3.17
N LEU A 432 7.67 2.16 -2.42
CA LEU A 432 8.10 3.47 -2.91
C LEU A 432 9.12 3.35 -4.04
N ASP A 433 10.09 2.46 -3.89
CA ASP A 433 11.14 2.22 -4.89
C ASP A 433 10.57 1.55 -6.15
N ASP A 434 9.58 0.67 -5.99
CA ASP A 434 8.94 -0.12 -7.04
C ASP A 434 7.95 0.72 -7.87
N PHE A 435 7.18 1.63 -7.25
CA PHE A 435 6.16 2.43 -7.93
C PHE A 435 6.58 3.87 -8.22
N GLY A 436 7.39 4.49 -7.36
CA GLY A 436 7.81 5.89 -7.48
C GLY A 436 8.39 6.28 -8.85
N PRO A 437 9.31 5.48 -9.44
CA PRO A 437 9.87 5.76 -10.76
C PRO A 437 8.86 5.68 -11.91
N GLY A 438 7.82 4.84 -11.76
CA GLY A 438 6.79 4.61 -12.76
C GLY A 438 5.69 5.67 -12.78
N ILE A 439 5.56 6.46 -11.71
CA ILE A 439 4.59 7.54 -11.59
C ILE A 439 5.28 8.85 -11.97
N GLN A 440 5.05 9.32 -13.20
CA GLN A 440 5.70 10.51 -13.75
C GLN A 440 4.67 11.58 -14.17
N PRO A 441 4.05 12.28 -13.21
CA PRO A 441 3.10 13.34 -13.53
C PRO A 441 3.75 14.37 -14.43
N LEU A 442 3.08 14.73 -15.52
CA LEU A 442 3.58 15.76 -16.45
C LEU A 442 5.03 15.46 -16.92
N GLY A 443 5.39 14.19 -17.07
CA GLY A 443 6.73 13.74 -17.48
C GLY A 443 7.85 14.03 -16.48
N SER A 444 7.51 14.36 -15.24
CA SER A 444 8.46 14.64 -14.15
C SER A 444 8.29 13.64 -13.01
N SER A 445 9.37 13.30 -12.30
CA SER A 445 9.28 12.47 -11.10
C SER A 445 8.54 13.19 -9.95
N LEU A 446 7.88 12.43 -9.07
CA LEU A 446 7.19 12.95 -7.88
C LEU A 446 8.05 13.92 -7.04
N GLY A 447 9.30 13.53 -6.74
CA GLY A 447 10.24 14.34 -5.97
C GLY A 447 10.61 15.67 -6.64
N ALA A 448 10.72 15.67 -7.97
CA ALA A 448 10.97 16.89 -8.74
C ALA A 448 9.78 17.85 -8.75
N LEU A 449 8.54 17.36 -8.63
CA LEU A 449 7.33 18.19 -8.66
C LEU A 449 6.98 18.77 -7.29
N LEU A 450 6.89 17.92 -6.26
CA LEU A 450 6.35 18.28 -4.94
C LEU A 450 7.38 18.14 -3.80
N GLY A 451 8.56 17.61 -4.08
CA GLY A 451 9.53 17.23 -3.05
C GLY A 451 9.05 15.99 -2.27
N MET A 452 9.91 14.98 -2.21
CA MET A 452 9.61 13.72 -1.55
C MET A 452 10.84 13.25 -0.79
N ARG A 453 10.69 12.99 0.52
CA ARG A 453 11.79 12.56 1.38
C ARG A 453 11.44 11.33 2.17
N TYR A 454 12.39 10.41 2.28
CA TYR A 454 12.29 9.24 3.13
C TYR A 454 12.98 9.51 4.46
N VAL A 455 12.28 9.24 5.56
CA VAL A 455 12.82 9.33 6.92
C VAL A 455 13.09 7.91 7.40
N ARG A 456 14.38 7.64 7.65
CA ARG A 456 14.82 6.34 8.17
C ARG A 456 14.47 6.21 9.65
N THR A 457 14.52 4.96 10.12
CA THR A 457 14.42 4.60 11.56
C THR A 457 15.46 5.27 12.45
N ASP A 458 16.55 5.82 11.88
CA ASP A 458 17.56 6.56 12.63
C ASP A 458 17.33 8.08 12.68
N GLY A 459 16.24 8.56 12.07
CA GLY A 459 15.91 9.97 11.94
C GLY A 459 16.64 10.70 10.82
N ARG A 460 17.52 10.02 10.05
CA ARG A 460 18.13 10.61 8.86
C ARG A 460 17.11 10.72 7.75
N ILE A 461 17.22 11.81 7.00
CA ILE A 461 16.33 12.13 5.90
C ILE A 461 17.09 11.95 4.58
N GLU A 462 16.51 11.16 3.68
CA GLU A 462 17.03 10.90 2.34
C GLU A 462 16.09 11.51 1.29
N ASP A 463 16.64 12.13 0.26
CA ASP A 463 15.85 12.60 -0.88
C ASP A 463 15.42 11.41 -1.75
N LEU A 464 14.12 11.30 -2.04
CA LEU A 464 13.57 10.31 -2.96
C LEU A 464 13.30 10.93 -4.33
N CYS A 465 13.40 10.11 -5.38
CA CYS A 465 13.00 10.50 -6.74
C CYS A 465 13.61 11.84 -7.21
N SER A 466 14.90 12.08 -6.94
CA SER A 466 15.60 13.33 -7.29
C SER A 466 15.02 14.60 -6.64
N SER A 467 14.45 14.49 -5.43
CA SER A 467 13.98 15.64 -4.64
C SER A 467 15.11 16.64 -4.42
N ALA A 468 14.92 17.89 -4.86
CA ALA A 468 15.90 18.97 -4.76
C ALA A 468 15.42 20.09 -3.82
N THR A 469 14.44 19.82 -2.96
CA THR A 469 13.75 20.84 -2.17
C THR A 469 13.97 20.65 -0.68
N ASP A 470 14.28 21.75 0.03
CA ASP A 470 14.40 21.74 1.49
C ASP A 470 13.05 21.63 2.21
N THR A 471 11.95 21.95 1.50
CA THR A 471 10.57 21.96 2.00
C THR A 471 9.69 20.99 1.20
N PRO A 472 9.86 19.66 1.33
CA PRO A 472 9.05 18.69 0.61
C PRO A 472 7.61 18.68 1.13
N TYR A 473 6.65 18.39 0.24
CA TYR A 473 5.25 18.15 0.61
C TYR A 473 5.02 16.71 1.08
N ILE A 474 5.85 15.75 0.66
CA ILE A 474 5.68 14.33 0.96
C ILE A 474 6.84 13.82 1.81
N TYR A 475 6.51 13.25 2.96
CA TYR A 475 7.42 12.48 3.79
C TYR A 475 7.00 11.02 3.81
N CYS A 476 7.98 10.13 3.77
CA CYS A 476 7.76 8.69 3.81
C CYS A 476 8.49 8.07 4.99
N ALA A 477 7.87 7.10 5.65
CA ALA A 477 8.48 6.31 6.72
C ALA A 477 8.05 4.85 6.59
N SER A 478 8.93 3.93 7.00
CA SER A 478 8.70 2.48 6.92
C SER A 478 8.08 1.86 8.18
N ASP A 479 8.07 2.60 9.28
CA ASP A 479 7.67 2.09 10.58
C ASP A 479 6.88 3.12 11.37
N ALA A 480 6.00 2.59 12.22
CA ALA A 480 5.07 3.38 13.02
C ALA A 480 5.76 4.31 14.02
N ASP A 481 6.92 3.92 14.57
CA ASP A 481 7.66 4.71 15.55
C ASP A 481 8.22 5.99 14.90
N THR A 482 8.83 5.86 13.72
CA THR A 482 9.34 7.00 12.94
C THR A 482 8.21 7.92 12.49
N ALA A 483 7.09 7.36 12.02
CA ALA A 483 5.91 8.14 11.65
C ALA A 483 5.33 8.91 12.85
N TYR A 484 5.24 8.25 14.01
CA TYR A 484 4.82 8.87 15.26
C TYR A 484 5.77 10.02 15.69
N ASP A 485 7.08 9.82 15.57
CA ASP A 485 8.08 10.86 15.89
C ASP A 485 7.94 12.09 14.98
N LEU A 486 7.64 11.91 13.69
CA LEU A 486 7.39 13.00 12.74
C LEU A 486 6.09 13.76 13.04
N ILE A 487 5.04 13.04 13.46
CA ILE A 487 3.77 13.66 13.87
C ILE A 487 3.99 14.51 15.13
N ARG A 488 4.76 14.00 16.09
CA ARG A 488 5.03 14.67 17.37
C ARG A 488 6.02 15.83 17.25
N ASN A 489 7.04 15.67 16.41
CA ASN A 489 8.11 16.66 16.21
C ASN A 489 8.21 17.00 14.71
N PRO A 490 7.21 17.70 14.15
CA PRO A 490 7.20 18.04 12.74
C PRO A 490 8.41 18.91 12.36
N PRO A 491 8.98 18.75 11.15
CA PRO A 491 9.95 19.70 10.61
C PRO A 491 9.40 21.13 10.62
N GLN A 492 10.27 22.13 10.71
CA GLN A 492 9.86 23.53 10.94
C GLN A 492 8.86 24.08 9.91
N HIS A 493 8.88 23.59 8.67
CA HIS A 493 7.96 24.02 7.63
C HIS A 493 6.63 23.27 7.61
N VAL A 494 6.43 22.27 8.46
CA VAL A 494 5.22 21.44 8.47
C VAL A 494 4.26 21.92 9.53
N ARG A 495 3.12 22.47 9.10
CA ARG A 495 2.05 22.95 9.98
C ARG A 495 1.20 21.82 10.54
N THR A 496 0.78 20.95 9.64
CA THR A 496 -0.21 19.90 9.86
C THR A 496 0.09 18.72 8.95
N TRP A 497 -0.21 17.53 9.44
CA TRP A 497 -0.05 16.28 8.69
C TRP A 497 -1.39 15.76 8.17
N ARG A 498 -1.37 15.23 6.95
CA ARG A 498 -2.31 14.23 6.44
C ARG A 498 -1.60 12.90 6.35
N VAL A 499 -2.13 11.86 6.97
CA VAL A 499 -1.42 10.58 7.11
C VAL A 499 -2.07 9.52 6.24
N ILE A 500 -1.29 8.90 5.36
CA ILE A 500 -1.69 7.73 4.58
C ILE A 500 -0.92 6.53 5.11
N VAL A 501 -1.62 5.44 5.40
CA VAL A 501 -1.02 4.21 5.91
C VAL A 501 -1.24 3.06 4.94
N ASP A 502 -0.16 2.42 4.51
CA ASP A 502 -0.16 1.23 3.67
C ASP A 502 -0.26 -0.03 4.56
N GLY A 503 -1.47 -0.58 4.65
CA GLY A 503 -1.79 -1.80 5.37
C GLY A 503 -2.36 -1.60 6.78
N ALA A 504 -3.34 -2.46 7.13
CA ALA A 504 -4.02 -2.39 8.42
C ALA A 504 -3.10 -2.66 9.63
N ARG A 505 -2.06 -3.48 9.47
CA ARG A 505 -1.10 -3.77 10.57
C ARG A 505 -0.27 -2.55 10.95
N GLN A 506 0.21 -1.79 9.95
CA GLN A 506 0.95 -0.55 10.21
C GLN A 506 0.04 0.49 10.89
N LEU A 507 -1.23 0.54 10.51
CA LEU A 507 -2.21 1.40 11.18
C LEU A 507 -2.40 1.01 12.64
N GLN A 508 -2.53 -0.28 12.96
CA GLN A 508 -2.63 -0.74 14.34
C GLN A 508 -1.43 -0.33 15.18
N ALA A 509 -0.22 -0.46 14.62
CA ALA A 509 1.03 -0.09 15.28
C ALA A 509 1.10 1.43 15.52
N LEU A 510 0.78 2.25 14.50
CA LEU A 510 0.77 3.70 14.62
C LEU A 510 -0.28 4.17 15.64
N GLN A 511 -1.46 3.57 15.63
CA GLN A 511 -2.50 3.89 16.59
C GLN A 511 -2.08 3.53 18.02
N ALA A 512 -1.44 2.38 18.22
CA ALA A 512 -0.92 2.00 19.52
C ALA A 512 0.11 3.01 20.04
N ALA A 513 1.00 3.49 19.16
CA ALA A 513 1.96 4.55 19.48
C ALA A 513 1.22 5.86 19.86
N LEU A 514 0.29 6.33 19.03
CA LEU A 514 -0.49 7.56 19.27
C LEU A 514 -1.32 7.49 20.57
N ALA A 515 -1.89 6.32 20.90
CA ALA A 515 -2.71 6.14 22.09
C ALA A 515 -1.94 6.25 23.41
N THR A 516 -0.63 5.99 23.41
CA THR A 516 0.19 6.06 24.64
C THR A 516 0.40 7.48 25.18
N ASP A 517 0.18 8.52 24.37
CA ASP A 517 0.53 9.89 24.72
C ASP A 517 -0.61 10.71 25.34
N GLY A 518 -1.84 10.16 25.41
CA GLY A 518 -3.00 10.80 26.05
C GLY A 518 -3.44 12.14 25.44
N GLN A 519 -2.88 12.55 24.30
CA GLN A 519 -3.25 13.77 23.58
C GLN A 519 -4.25 13.48 22.44
N ASN A 520 -5.26 14.35 22.32
CA ASN A 520 -6.41 14.18 21.42
C ASN A 520 -6.19 14.66 19.96
N LEU A 521 -4.98 15.03 19.55
CA LEU A 521 -4.73 15.51 18.19
C LEU A 521 -4.21 14.37 17.30
N VAL A 522 -5.12 13.48 16.90
CA VAL A 522 -4.86 12.51 15.83
C VAL A 522 -4.96 13.26 14.50
N PRO A 523 -3.91 13.30 13.68
CA PRO A 523 -4.00 13.92 12.36
C PRO A 523 -5.02 13.17 11.49
N PRO A 524 -5.66 13.84 10.53
CA PRO A 524 -6.54 13.19 9.57
C PRO A 524 -5.78 12.07 8.84
N LEU A 525 -6.33 10.86 8.95
CA LEU A 525 -5.67 9.62 8.57
C LEU A 525 -6.58 8.77 7.68
N CYS A 526 -5.98 8.17 6.65
CA CYS A 526 -6.57 7.18 5.78
C CYS A 526 -5.66 5.96 5.72
N ALA A 527 -6.19 4.76 5.92
CA ALA A 527 -5.44 3.53 5.65
C ALA A 527 -5.97 2.87 4.39
N VAL A 528 -5.07 2.37 3.54
CA VAL A 528 -5.40 1.56 2.38
C VAL A 528 -4.89 0.15 2.67
N THR A 529 -5.75 -0.86 2.57
CA THR A 529 -5.45 -2.22 3.01
C THR A 529 -6.02 -3.24 2.04
N GLU A 530 -5.44 -4.44 2.07
CA GLU A 530 -5.86 -5.53 1.19
C GLU A 530 -7.01 -6.33 1.80
N LEU A 531 -7.87 -6.88 0.94
CA LEU A 531 -9.07 -7.62 1.30
C LEU A 531 -8.76 -8.88 2.12
N HIS A 532 -7.64 -9.52 1.79
CA HIS A 532 -7.18 -10.74 2.46
C HIS A 532 -6.66 -10.50 3.89
N ASP A 533 -6.45 -9.23 4.28
CA ASP A 533 -5.97 -8.78 5.60
C ASP A 533 -7.10 -8.67 6.65
N ARG A 534 -8.14 -9.50 6.49
CA ARG A 534 -9.41 -9.54 7.24
C ARG A 534 -9.26 -9.32 8.74
N GLU A 535 -8.36 -10.06 9.39
CA GLU A 535 -8.20 -10.02 10.84
C GLU A 535 -7.70 -8.64 11.30
N ALA A 536 -6.72 -8.07 10.59
CA ALA A 536 -6.18 -6.76 10.90
C ALA A 536 -7.23 -5.67 10.68
N VAL A 537 -7.98 -5.72 9.58
CA VAL A 537 -9.08 -4.79 9.29
C VAL A 537 -10.18 -4.87 10.35
N SER A 538 -10.58 -6.09 10.74
CA SER A 538 -11.60 -6.30 11.76
C SER A 538 -11.22 -5.69 13.10
N GLU A 539 -9.95 -5.81 13.51
CA GLU A 539 -9.46 -5.24 14.77
C GLU A 539 -9.41 -3.71 14.74
N VAL A 540 -9.02 -3.10 13.61
CA VAL A 540 -9.04 -1.63 13.48
C VAL A 540 -10.48 -1.11 13.45
N ALA A 541 -11.39 -1.78 12.74
CA ALA A 541 -12.79 -1.40 12.65
C ALA A 541 -13.48 -1.40 14.03
N LYS A 542 -13.14 -2.37 14.91
CA LYS A 542 -13.61 -2.39 16.32
C LYS A 542 -13.22 -1.14 17.11
N ARG A 543 -12.20 -0.40 16.67
CA ARG A 543 -11.71 0.84 17.30
C ARG A 543 -12.36 2.11 16.74
N GLY A 544 -13.41 1.98 15.92
CA GLY A 544 -14.25 3.10 15.48
C GLY A 544 -13.93 3.67 14.10
N PHE A 545 -13.03 3.05 13.35
CA PHE A 545 -12.76 3.39 11.95
C PHE A 545 -13.91 2.94 11.05
N GLU A 546 -14.25 3.77 10.06
CA GLU A 546 -15.23 3.40 9.04
C GLU A 546 -14.57 2.56 7.95
N ILE A 547 -15.26 1.52 7.47
CA ILE A 547 -14.76 0.67 6.40
C ILE A 547 -15.36 1.16 5.09
N TRP A 548 -14.52 1.32 4.08
CA TRP A 548 -14.91 1.59 2.71
C TRP A 548 -14.28 0.54 1.79
N TYR A 549 -15.06 -0.46 1.40
CA TYR A 549 -14.68 -1.48 0.43
C TYR A 549 -14.92 -0.94 -0.98
N LEU A 550 -13.86 -0.94 -1.81
CA LEU A 550 -13.89 -0.41 -3.17
C LEU A 550 -13.57 -1.51 -4.18
N GLU A 551 -14.47 -1.75 -5.12
CA GLU A 551 -14.29 -2.71 -6.21
C GLU A 551 -14.27 -2.00 -7.58
N ASP A 552 -13.55 -2.56 -8.55
CA ASP A 552 -13.48 -2.01 -9.91
C ASP A 552 -14.85 -1.95 -10.58
N GLN A 553 -15.69 -2.98 -10.39
CA GLN A 553 -17.07 -3.02 -10.86
C GLN A 553 -17.95 -1.88 -10.34
N ASP A 554 -17.52 -1.14 -9.31
CA ASP A 554 -18.27 0.00 -8.80
C ASP A 554 -18.28 1.15 -9.82
N VAL A 555 -17.22 1.29 -10.64
CA VAL A 555 -17.02 2.43 -11.56
C VAL A 555 -16.53 2.05 -12.95
N ASP A 556 -15.97 0.86 -13.13
CA ASP A 556 -15.51 0.33 -14.41
C ASP A 556 -16.14 -1.05 -14.68
N LEU A 557 -16.19 -1.46 -15.94
CA LEU A 557 -16.76 -2.74 -16.33
C LEU A 557 -15.66 -3.82 -16.32
N PRO A 558 -15.92 -5.02 -15.77
CA PRO A 558 -15.00 -6.14 -15.87
C PRO A 558 -14.60 -6.39 -17.33
N PRO A 559 -13.30 -6.61 -17.60
CA PRO A 559 -12.86 -6.92 -18.94
C PRO A 559 -13.41 -8.29 -19.36
N LEU A 560 -13.85 -8.42 -20.61
CA LEU A 560 -14.33 -9.70 -21.15
C LEU A 560 -13.18 -10.65 -21.50
N THR A 561 -11.97 -10.12 -21.66
CA THR A 561 -10.76 -10.89 -21.94
C THR A 561 -9.63 -10.47 -21.02
N MET A 562 -8.75 -11.42 -20.70
CA MET A 562 -7.61 -11.13 -19.83
C MET A 562 -6.63 -10.14 -20.49
N ARG A 563 -6.27 -9.09 -19.76
CA ARG A 563 -5.19 -8.18 -20.14
C ARG A 563 -3.85 -8.90 -19.99
N ARG A 564 -3.18 -9.15 -21.10
CA ARG A 564 -1.87 -9.81 -21.14
C ARG A 564 -0.73 -8.86 -20.80
N LYS A 565 0.39 -9.43 -20.36
CA LYS A 565 1.64 -8.71 -20.11
C LYS A 565 2.21 -8.17 -21.43
N GLU A 566 2.33 -6.85 -21.55
CA GLU A 566 3.07 -6.24 -22.64
C GLU A 566 4.58 -6.44 -22.45
N PRO A 567 5.36 -6.68 -23.54
CA PRO A 567 6.81 -6.71 -23.46
C PRO A 567 7.34 -5.38 -22.89
N ASN A 568 8.16 -5.43 -21.85
CA ASN A 568 8.69 -4.26 -21.12
C ASN A 568 7.67 -3.43 -20.31
N ALA A 569 6.48 -3.98 -20.03
CA ALA A 569 5.52 -3.33 -19.14
C ALA A 569 6.16 -3.00 -17.78
N SER A 570 5.99 -1.75 -17.33
CA SER A 570 6.37 -1.31 -15.98
C SER A 570 5.59 -2.09 -14.92
N LEU A 571 6.09 -2.12 -13.67
CA LEU A 571 5.36 -2.76 -12.57
C LEU A 571 3.98 -2.12 -12.35
N LEU A 572 3.90 -0.80 -12.45
CA LEU A 572 2.63 -0.06 -12.38
C LEU A 572 1.62 -0.57 -13.41
N SER A 573 2.04 -0.68 -14.68
CA SER A 573 1.18 -1.20 -15.76
C SER A 573 0.72 -2.63 -15.50
N ARG A 574 1.58 -3.45 -14.88
CA ARG A 574 1.25 -4.83 -14.51
C ARG A 574 0.20 -4.91 -13.42
N VAL A 575 0.33 -4.11 -12.35
CA VAL A 575 -0.68 -4.04 -11.28
C VAL A 575 -2.04 -3.63 -11.85
N LEU A 576 -2.08 -2.56 -12.64
CA LEU A 576 -3.32 -2.08 -13.26
C LEU A 576 -3.96 -3.14 -14.18
N ALA A 577 -3.15 -3.96 -14.86
CA ALA A 577 -3.67 -5.07 -15.65
C ALA A 577 -4.27 -6.18 -14.76
N ARG A 578 -3.58 -6.58 -13.69
CA ARG A 578 -4.04 -7.62 -12.76
C ARG A 578 -5.33 -7.28 -12.06
N GLN A 579 -5.49 -6.01 -11.72
CA GLN A 579 -6.68 -5.53 -11.05
C GLN A 579 -7.95 -5.88 -11.81
N ALA A 580 -7.99 -5.65 -13.12
CA ALA A 580 -9.15 -5.99 -13.93
C ALA A 580 -9.27 -7.50 -14.18
N ASN A 581 -8.16 -8.25 -14.15
CA ASN A 581 -8.12 -9.65 -14.53
C ASN A 581 -8.79 -10.61 -13.55
N HIS A 582 -9.00 -10.23 -12.28
CA HIS A 582 -9.56 -11.13 -11.27
C HIS A 582 -10.96 -11.64 -11.64
N TRP A 583 -11.73 -10.87 -12.43
CA TRP A 583 -13.04 -11.27 -12.96
C TRP A 583 -13.00 -12.43 -13.96
N VAL A 584 -11.91 -12.55 -14.70
CA VAL A 584 -11.76 -13.51 -15.81
C VAL A 584 -10.95 -14.74 -15.38
N THR A 585 -10.36 -14.71 -14.17
CA THR A 585 -9.58 -15.81 -13.62
C THR A 585 -10.46 -17.05 -13.45
N VAL A 586 -10.15 -18.11 -14.19
CA VAL A 586 -10.81 -19.40 -14.04
C VAL A 586 -10.05 -20.23 -13.02
N GLN A 587 -10.71 -20.56 -11.92
CA GLN A 587 -10.15 -21.43 -10.90
C GLN A 587 -10.45 -22.91 -11.18
N ARG A 588 -9.43 -23.77 -11.05
CA ARG A 588 -9.56 -25.24 -11.08
C ARG A 588 -8.87 -25.86 -9.88
N VAL A 589 -9.53 -26.83 -9.26
CA VAL A 589 -8.94 -27.63 -8.19
C VAL A 589 -8.73 -29.04 -8.71
N HIS A 590 -7.48 -29.49 -8.63
CA HIS A 590 -7.04 -30.82 -8.98
C HIS A 590 -6.79 -31.59 -7.68
N SER A 591 -7.43 -32.74 -7.53
CA SER A 591 -7.29 -33.58 -6.34
C SER A 591 -6.25 -34.66 -6.56
N SER A 592 -5.23 -34.71 -5.70
CA SER A 592 -4.20 -35.75 -5.71
C SER A 592 -4.31 -36.58 -4.44
N PRO A 593 -5.08 -37.68 -4.39
CA PRO A 593 -5.37 -38.38 -3.14
C PRO A 593 -4.12 -39.05 -2.54
N GLN A 594 -3.92 -38.90 -1.23
CA GLN A 594 -2.88 -39.58 -0.46
C GLN A 594 -3.49 -40.17 0.82
N GLY A 595 -3.67 -41.49 0.84
CA GLY A 595 -4.44 -42.15 1.90
C GLY A 595 -3.84 -42.05 3.31
N PHE A 596 -2.51 -41.99 3.44
CA PHE A 596 -1.83 -41.80 4.73
C PHE A 596 -2.04 -40.37 5.28
N LEU A 597 -1.84 -39.33 4.46
CA LEU A 597 -2.04 -37.94 4.90
C LEU A 597 -3.52 -37.65 5.21
N GLU A 598 -4.46 -38.24 4.47
CA GLU A 598 -5.89 -38.20 4.83
C GLU A 598 -6.15 -38.85 6.18
N ALA A 599 -5.58 -40.03 6.45
CA ALA A 599 -5.75 -40.70 7.73
C ALA A 599 -5.11 -39.92 8.90
N VAL A 600 -4.00 -39.19 8.66
CA VAL A 600 -3.45 -38.24 9.65
C VAL A 600 -4.41 -37.08 9.90
N ASP A 601 -5.02 -36.48 8.86
CA ASP A 601 -6.02 -35.41 9.01
C ASP A 601 -7.25 -35.89 9.79
N GLU A 602 -7.77 -37.09 9.50
CA GLU A 602 -8.87 -37.71 10.25
C GLU A 602 -8.53 -37.92 11.73
N TRP A 603 -7.29 -38.32 12.02
CA TRP A 603 -6.79 -38.41 13.39
C TRP A 603 -6.78 -37.03 14.07
N ILE A 604 -6.28 -35.98 13.40
CA ILE A 604 -6.25 -34.60 13.92
C ILE A 604 -7.68 -34.10 14.22
N GLN A 605 -8.65 -34.40 13.35
CA GLN A 605 -10.05 -34.06 13.56
C GLN A 605 -10.62 -34.76 14.79
N SER A 606 -10.32 -36.05 14.95
CA SER A 606 -10.73 -36.85 16.11
C SER A 606 -10.12 -36.32 17.41
N ALA A 607 -8.83 -36.00 17.41
CA ALA A 607 -8.14 -35.36 18.54
C ALA A 607 -8.70 -33.95 18.83
N SER A 608 -9.16 -33.22 17.82
CA SER A 608 -9.78 -31.91 17.99
C SER A 608 -11.16 -31.99 18.66
N ALA A 609 -11.93 -33.05 18.36
CA ALA A 609 -13.24 -33.32 18.94
C ALA A 609 -13.15 -33.82 20.39
N ASP A 610 -12.10 -34.56 20.74
CA ASP A 610 -11.85 -35.04 22.11
C ASP A 610 -11.33 -33.89 23.01
N LYS A 611 -12.25 -33.07 23.50
CA LYS A 611 -11.95 -31.95 24.41
C LYS A 611 -11.63 -32.39 25.85
N GLY A 612 -11.55 -33.70 26.13
CA GLY A 612 -11.80 -34.25 27.46
C GLY A 612 -10.65 -34.92 28.22
N ARG A 613 -9.54 -35.38 27.63
CA ARG A 613 -8.55 -36.20 28.38
C ARG A 613 -7.07 -35.97 28.02
N ASP A 614 -6.26 -36.09 29.07
CA ASP A 614 -4.80 -36.18 29.21
C ASP A 614 -3.90 -35.10 28.57
N GLY A 615 -3.16 -34.40 29.45
CA GLY A 615 -2.09 -33.49 29.06
C GLY A 615 -0.93 -34.17 28.34
N ASP A 616 -0.78 -35.48 28.47
CA ASP A 616 0.33 -36.28 27.94
C ASP A 616 0.25 -36.50 26.41
N VAL A 617 -0.96 -36.49 25.83
CA VAL A 617 -1.17 -36.63 24.38
C VAL A 617 -0.86 -35.32 23.64
N ARG A 618 -0.78 -34.17 24.33
CA ARG A 618 -0.57 -32.85 23.70
C ARG A 618 0.78 -32.71 23.01
N ASN A 619 1.81 -33.40 23.50
CA ASN A 619 3.10 -33.42 22.82
C ASN A 619 3.03 -34.17 21.48
N LEU A 620 2.23 -35.24 21.40
CA LEU A 620 1.97 -35.95 20.14
C LEU A 620 1.23 -35.05 19.16
N GLU A 621 0.26 -34.27 19.62
CA GLU A 621 -0.47 -33.31 18.79
C GLU A 621 0.47 -32.31 18.08
N LEU A 622 1.45 -31.79 18.80
CA LEU A 622 2.46 -30.86 18.27
C LEU A 622 3.38 -31.53 17.23
N LEU A 623 3.83 -32.76 17.51
CA LEU A 623 4.65 -33.53 16.57
C LEU A 623 3.89 -33.88 15.30
N VAL A 624 2.61 -34.25 15.40
CA VAL A 624 1.75 -34.53 14.25
C VAL A 624 1.50 -33.26 13.43
N SER A 625 1.21 -32.13 14.08
CA SER A 625 1.08 -30.83 13.40
C SER A 625 2.36 -30.46 12.63
N ALA A 626 3.52 -30.69 13.23
CA ALA A 626 4.83 -30.52 12.62
C ALA A 626 5.11 -31.45 11.45
N PHE A 627 4.73 -32.73 11.57
CA PHE A 627 4.83 -33.68 10.47
C PHE A 627 3.98 -33.22 9.28
N MET A 628 2.71 -32.87 9.51
CA MET A 628 1.82 -32.37 8.46
C MET A 628 2.39 -31.14 7.78
N ARG A 629 2.90 -30.16 8.53
CA ARG A 629 3.54 -28.98 7.94
C ARG A 629 4.73 -29.33 7.07
N THR A 630 5.60 -30.21 7.55
CA THR A 630 6.80 -30.61 6.82
C THR A 630 6.42 -31.33 5.53
N ALA A 631 5.38 -32.16 5.57
CA ALA A 631 4.87 -32.88 4.41
C ALA A 631 4.23 -31.96 3.38
N LEU A 632 3.58 -30.88 3.82
CA LEU A 632 2.90 -29.91 2.94
C LEU A 632 3.82 -28.79 2.44
N ALA A 633 4.90 -28.48 3.16
CA ALA A 633 5.76 -27.33 2.88
C ALA A 633 6.47 -27.41 1.52
N ARG A 634 6.67 -28.61 0.98
CA ARG A 634 7.37 -28.82 -0.29
C ARG A 634 6.52 -29.66 -1.23
N PRO A 635 6.17 -29.14 -2.42
CA PRO A 635 5.42 -29.92 -3.42
C PRO A 635 6.23 -31.07 -4.00
N ILE A 636 7.55 -30.91 -4.04
CA ILE A 636 8.50 -31.88 -4.57
C ILE A 636 9.48 -32.25 -3.45
N PRO A 637 9.54 -33.52 -3.05
CA PRO A 637 10.44 -33.98 -2.00
C PRO A 637 11.91 -33.88 -2.43
N THR A 638 12.77 -33.60 -1.44
CA THR A 638 14.22 -33.58 -1.55
C THR A 638 14.82 -34.59 -0.56
N PRO A 639 16.04 -35.10 -0.78
CA PRO A 639 16.66 -36.04 0.16
C PRO A 639 16.71 -35.53 1.62
N ARG A 640 16.91 -34.21 1.80
CA ARG A 640 16.92 -33.55 3.12
C ARG A 640 15.53 -33.54 3.76
N SER A 641 14.49 -33.18 3.01
CA SER A 641 13.11 -33.15 3.54
C SER A 641 12.58 -34.54 3.85
N ASP A 642 12.91 -35.53 3.03
CA ASP A 642 12.51 -36.93 3.24
C ASP A 642 13.11 -37.49 4.53
N LYS A 643 14.38 -37.17 4.79
CA LYS A 643 15.04 -37.53 6.05
C LYS A 643 14.32 -36.90 7.25
N LEU A 644 14.02 -35.61 7.20
CA LEU A 644 13.30 -34.91 8.28
C LEU A 644 11.91 -35.52 8.55
N LEU A 645 11.14 -35.81 7.49
CA LEU A 645 9.84 -36.48 7.62
C LEU A 645 9.98 -37.86 8.26
N HIS A 646 11.00 -38.61 7.87
CA HIS A 646 11.26 -39.93 8.41
C HIS A 646 11.65 -39.87 9.90
N ASP A 647 12.47 -38.90 10.30
CA ASP A 647 12.88 -38.70 11.69
C ASP A 647 11.69 -38.22 12.57
N LEU A 648 10.83 -37.33 12.05
CA LEU A 648 9.58 -36.93 12.71
C LEU A 648 8.64 -38.12 12.88
N ALA A 649 8.42 -38.90 11.82
CA ALA A 649 7.57 -40.08 11.87
C ALA A 649 8.06 -41.13 12.87
N ARG A 650 9.37 -41.36 12.94
CA ARG A 650 9.98 -42.24 13.95
C ARG A 650 9.75 -41.74 15.36
N THR A 651 9.90 -40.43 15.57
CA THR A 651 9.68 -39.81 16.88
C THR A 651 8.21 -39.92 17.30
N ILE A 652 7.29 -39.68 16.38
CA ILE A 652 5.84 -39.83 16.61
C ILE A 652 5.53 -41.28 16.98
N ALA A 653 5.96 -42.27 16.18
CA ALA A 653 5.69 -43.68 16.42
C ALA A 653 6.23 -44.17 17.77
N MET A 654 7.42 -43.71 18.16
CA MET A 654 8.06 -44.07 19.43
C MET A 654 7.32 -43.46 20.63
N GLN A 655 6.93 -42.18 20.55
CA GLN A 655 6.19 -41.54 21.64
C GLN A 655 4.76 -42.08 21.73
N SER A 656 4.10 -42.32 20.59
CA SER A 656 2.74 -42.87 20.58
C SER A 656 2.71 -44.29 21.13
N ASP A 657 3.76 -45.09 20.94
CA ASP A 657 3.89 -46.41 21.58
C ASP A 657 3.91 -46.31 23.11
N ALA A 658 4.65 -45.34 23.66
CA ALA A 658 4.71 -45.11 25.10
C ALA A 658 3.33 -44.74 25.69
N TYR A 659 2.50 -44.04 24.92
CA TYR A 659 1.19 -43.56 25.36
C TYR A 659 0.00 -44.45 24.93
N ARG A 660 0.21 -45.46 24.08
CA ARG A 660 -0.89 -46.28 23.51
C ARG A 660 -1.72 -47.02 24.56
N VAL A 661 -1.13 -47.35 25.70
CA VAL A 661 -1.81 -48.04 26.81
C VAL A 661 -2.79 -47.10 27.53
N TYR A 662 -2.52 -45.80 27.50
CA TYR A 662 -3.27 -44.78 28.24
C TYR A 662 -4.28 -44.06 27.36
N SER A 663 -4.02 -43.95 26.05
CA SER A 663 -4.88 -43.23 25.10
C SER A 663 -5.16 -44.03 23.83
N PRO A 664 -6.45 -44.27 23.50
CA PRO A 664 -6.83 -44.85 22.21
C PRO A 664 -6.37 -44.00 21.01
N LEU A 665 -6.29 -42.68 21.16
CA LEU A 665 -5.75 -41.79 20.13
C LEU A 665 -4.27 -42.05 19.90
N ALA A 666 -3.48 -42.26 20.96
CA ALA A 666 -2.08 -42.62 20.83
C ALA A 666 -1.88 -44.02 20.22
N ALA A 667 -2.76 -44.99 20.51
CA ALA A 667 -2.74 -46.30 19.88
C ALA A 667 -2.98 -46.22 18.36
N SER A 668 -4.04 -45.49 17.95
CA SER A 668 -4.33 -45.24 16.54
C SER A 668 -3.16 -44.55 15.81
N LEU A 669 -2.54 -43.55 16.46
CA LEU A 669 -1.39 -42.84 15.90
C LEU A 669 -0.16 -43.75 15.74
N HIS A 670 0.09 -44.62 16.71
CA HIS A 670 1.18 -45.60 16.65
C HIS A 670 1.00 -46.57 15.48
N ASP A 671 -0.21 -47.11 15.31
CA ASP A 671 -0.51 -48.04 14.23
C ASP A 671 -0.29 -47.36 12.86
N LEU A 672 -0.76 -46.13 12.72
CA LEU A 672 -0.65 -45.34 11.50
C LEU A 672 0.81 -45.05 11.11
N PHE A 673 1.61 -44.52 12.03
CA PHE A 673 3.01 -44.19 11.74
C PHE A 673 3.93 -45.42 11.67
N SER A 674 3.63 -46.51 12.39
CA SER A 674 4.39 -47.76 12.31
C SER A 674 4.19 -48.48 10.97
N GLN A 675 2.97 -48.44 10.42
CA GLN A 675 2.70 -48.93 9.06
C GLN A 675 3.47 -48.14 8.01
N MET A 676 3.52 -46.81 8.14
CA MET A 676 4.30 -45.95 7.24
C MET A 676 5.80 -46.26 7.26
N LEU A 677 6.37 -46.50 8.45
CA LEU A 677 7.80 -46.82 8.62
C LEU A 677 8.16 -48.22 8.09
N SER A 678 7.22 -49.17 8.13
CA SER A 678 7.44 -50.56 7.68
C SER A 678 7.14 -50.80 6.20
N GLY A 679 6.21 -50.07 5.60
CA GLY A 679 5.82 -50.19 4.18
C GLY A 679 6.70 -49.43 3.18
N GLY A 680 7.67 -48.65 3.67
CA GLY A 680 8.43 -47.69 2.87
C GLY A 680 7.64 -46.37 2.69
N LEU A 681 8.33 -45.23 2.77
CA LEU A 681 7.72 -43.93 2.54
C LEU A 681 7.20 -43.86 1.09
N GLN A 682 5.87 -43.86 0.91
CA GLN A 682 5.30 -43.36 -0.34
C GLN A 682 5.82 -41.94 -0.55
N LYS A 683 6.34 -41.65 -1.75
CA LYS A 683 6.75 -40.28 -2.08
C LYS A 683 5.53 -39.38 -2.02
N TYR A 684 5.58 -38.37 -1.16
CA TYR A 684 4.57 -37.31 -1.07
C TYR A 684 4.86 -36.27 -2.15
N ASP A 685 4.86 -36.68 -3.43
CA ASP A 685 5.12 -35.78 -4.55
C ASP A 685 3.85 -35.52 -5.38
N ARG A 686 3.76 -34.30 -5.90
CA ARG A 686 2.70 -33.85 -6.83
C ARG A 686 3.23 -33.82 -8.27
N GLN A 687 4.30 -34.57 -8.56
CA GLN A 687 5.07 -34.43 -9.80
C GLN A 687 4.26 -34.87 -11.02
N ARG A 688 3.49 -35.96 -10.90
CA ARG A 688 2.65 -36.48 -11.99
C ARG A 688 1.58 -35.50 -12.41
N GLU A 689 0.85 -34.94 -11.45
CA GLU A 689 -0.24 -34.01 -11.68
C GLU A 689 0.30 -32.67 -12.22
N LEU A 690 1.44 -32.20 -11.70
CA LEU A 690 2.14 -31.04 -12.24
C LEU A 690 2.58 -31.25 -13.69
N ALA A 691 3.10 -32.44 -14.03
CA ALA A 691 3.46 -32.79 -15.40
C ALA A 691 2.23 -32.86 -16.32
N SER A 692 1.10 -33.37 -15.83
CA SER A 692 -0.17 -33.37 -16.59
C SER A 692 -0.64 -31.94 -16.89
N ILE A 693 -0.56 -31.04 -15.92
CA ILE A 693 -0.91 -29.62 -16.12
C ILE A 693 0.03 -28.96 -17.14
N ALA A 694 1.33 -29.27 -17.08
CA ALA A 694 2.31 -28.74 -18.02
C ALA A 694 2.08 -29.23 -19.46
N GLU A 695 1.55 -30.45 -19.65
CA GLU A 695 1.18 -30.99 -20.97
C GLU A 695 -0.02 -30.28 -21.60
N GLU A 696 -0.90 -29.68 -20.81
CA GLU A 696 -2.06 -28.92 -21.29
C GLU A 696 -1.70 -27.51 -21.77
N LEU A 697 -0.46 -27.05 -21.54
CA LEU A 697 -0.03 -25.70 -21.91
C LEU A 697 -0.01 -25.54 -23.44
N VAL A 698 -0.64 -24.47 -23.92
CA VAL A 698 -0.63 -24.13 -25.34
C VAL A 698 0.74 -23.52 -25.70
N ALA A 699 1.19 -23.69 -26.95
CA ALA A 699 2.44 -23.09 -27.42
C ALA A 699 2.44 -21.56 -27.18
N GLY A 700 3.42 -21.09 -26.40
CA GLY A 700 3.58 -19.67 -26.04
C GLY A 700 2.93 -19.23 -24.72
N GLU A 701 2.22 -20.13 -24.03
CA GLU A 701 1.64 -19.86 -22.71
C GLU A 701 2.73 -19.75 -21.63
N VAL A 702 2.69 -18.70 -20.82
CA VAL A 702 3.63 -18.51 -19.69
C VAL A 702 2.96 -18.95 -18.39
N ALA A 703 3.50 -20.01 -17.79
CA ALA A 703 3.00 -20.58 -16.54
C ALA A 703 3.98 -20.40 -15.38
N ALA A 704 3.46 -19.99 -14.21
CA ALA A 704 4.22 -19.86 -12.98
C ALA A 704 3.78 -20.90 -11.94
N VAL A 705 4.75 -21.48 -11.22
CA VAL A 705 4.53 -22.40 -10.10
C VAL A 705 4.84 -21.67 -8.80
N VAL A 706 3.83 -21.53 -7.94
CA VAL A 706 3.89 -20.73 -6.71
C VAL A 706 4.22 -21.60 -5.52
N CYS A 707 5.42 -21.46 -4.97
CA CYS A 707 5.83 -22.13 -3.74
C CYS A 707 5.77 -21.19 -2.53
N ARG A 708 5.81 -21.78 -1.34
CA ARG A 708 5.72 -21.07 -0.06
C ARG A 708 6.84 -20.05 0.15
N SER A 709 8.02 -20.31 -0.41
CA SER A 709 9.18 -19.42 -0.34
C SER A 709 10.02 -19.51 -1.60
N ALA A 710 10.84 -18.48 -1.85
CA ALA A 710 11.76 -18.47 -2.98
C ALA A 710 12.78 -19.62 -2.90
N GLN A 711 13.22 -19.97 -1.68
CA GLN A 711 14.10 -21.11 -1.45
C GLN A 711 13.44 -22.43 -1.83
N THR A 712 12.18 -22.64 -1.46
CA THR A 712 11.43 -23.84 -1.87
C THR A 712 11.24 -23.87 -3.39
N ALA A 713 10.91 -22.74 -4.01
CA ALA A 713 10.79 -22.64 -5.46
C ALA A 713 12.10 -23.04 -6.18
N MET A 714 13.24 -22.51 -5.71
CA MET A 714 14.56 -22.86 -6.26
C MET A 714 14.89 -24.35 -6.08
N ALA A 715 14.66 -24.91 -4.88
CA ALA A 715 14.92 -26.31 -4.62
C ALA A 715 14.05 -27.25 -5.47
N CYS A 716 12.77 -26.92 -5.66
CA CYS A 716 11.88 -27.68 -6.53
C CYS A 716 12.28 -27.58 -8.01
N SER A 717 12.65 -26.37 -8.47
CA SER A 717 13.17 -26.16 -9.82
C SER A 717 14.44 -26.98 -10.09
N GLU A 718 15.35 -27.04 -9.13
CA GLU A 718 16.59 -27.82 -9.25
C GLU A 718 16.33 -29.33 -9.23
N ALA A 719 15.45 -29.80 -8.35
CA ALA A 719 15.05 -31.21 -8.29
C ALA A 719 14.43 -31.73 -9.59
N LEU A 720 13.77 -30.84 -10.35
CA LEU A 720 13.06 -31.15 -11.60
C LEU A 720 13.81 -30.72 -12.87
N ARG A 721 15.07 -30.27 -12.75
CA ARG A 721 15.85 -29.74 -13.89
C ARG A 721 15.97 -30.73 -15.06
N ASN A 722 15.96 -32.03 -14.79
CA ASN A 722 16.09 -33.08 -15.80
C ASN A 722 14.76 -33.47 -16.47
N GLU A 723 13.63 -32.91 -16.00
CA GLU A 723 12.32 -33.24 -16.54
C GLU A 723 11.91 -32.24 -17.63
N ALA A 724 12.08 -32.65 -18.89
CA ALA A 724 11.91 -31.80 -20.07
C ALA A 724 10.54 -31.09 -20.16
N LYS A 725 9.50 -31.66 -19.54
CA LYS A 725 8.13 -31.10 -19.52
C LYS A 725 7.97 -29.92 -18.55
N LEU A 726 8.78 -29.87 -17.49
CA LEU A 726 8.66 -28.88 -16.42
C LEU A 726 9.72 -27.78 -16.50
N THR A 727 10.67 -27.87 -17.45
CA THR A 727 11.79 -26.95 -17.58
C THR A 727 11.38 -25.53 -17.98
N ASN A 728 10.21 -25.38 -18.61
CA ASN A 728 9.70 -24.10 -19.09
C ASN A 728 8.81 -23.36 -18.07
N LEU A 729 8.59 -23.95 -16.88
CA LEU A 729 7.79 -23.33 -15.83
C LEU A 729 8.60 -22.31 -15.03
N VAL A 730 7.99 -21.17 -14.70
CA VAL A 730 8.59 -20.15 -13.84
C VAL A 730 8.34 -20.51 -12.37
N TRP A 731 9.37 -20.99 -11.67
CA TRP A 731 9.28 -21.33 -10.25
C TRP A 731 9.50 -20.07 -9.40
N THR A 732 8.52 -19.72 -8.57
CA THR A 732 8.56 -18.47 -7.79
C THR A 732 7.79 -18.61 -6.47
N ASN A 733 7.90 -17.61 -5.60
CA ASN A 733 6.98 -17.38 -4.48
C ASN A 733 5.95 -16.29 -4.83
N LEU A 734 5.07 -15.99 -3.88
CA LEU A 734 4.04 -14.96 -4.01
C LEU A 734 4.61 -13.57 -4.35
N GLU A 735 5.73 -13.19 -3.75
CA GLU A 735 6.41 -11.92 -4.02
C GLU A 735 6.91 -11.82 -5.47
N GLY A 736 7.47 -12.89 -6.02
CA GLY A 736 7.86 -12.88 -7.44
C GLY A 736 6.66 -12.75 -8.38
N ILE A 737 5.50 -13.30 -8.01
CA ILE A 737 4.27 -13.16 -8.81
C ILE A 737 3.75 -11.73 -8.74
N ARG A 738 3.72 -11.10 -7.56
CA ARG A 738 3.38 -9.67 -7.41
C ARG A 738 4.21 -8.78 -8.34
N ARG A 739 5.47 -9.15 -8.61
CA ARG A 739 6.38 -8.42 -9.51
C ARG A 739 6.19 -8.76 -10.99
N GLU A 740 5.95 -10.03 -11.32
CA GLU A 740 6.03 -10.51 -12.70
C GLU A 740 4.69 -10.72 -13.42
N ALA A 741 3.61 -10.98 -12.68
CA ALA A 741 2.27 -11.19 -13.20
C ALA A 741 1.73 -9.94 -13.92
N PRO A 742 0.78 -10.05 -14.86
CA PRO A 742 -0.06 -11.22 -15.14
C PRO A 742 0.65 -12.36 -15.88
N PHE A 743 0.34 -13.60 -15.50
CA PHE A 743 0.73 -14.83 -16.19
C PHE A 743 -0.47 -15.42 -16.96
N ASP A 744 -0.24 -16.29 -17.93
CA ASP A 744 -1.38 -17.00 -18.53
C ASP A 744 -1.93 -18.04 -17.53
N ARG A 745 -1.05 -18.75 -16.82
CA ARG A 745 -1.43 -19.80 -15.86
C ARG A 745 -0.64 -19.72 -14.57
N ILE A 746 -1.33 -19.86 -13.44
CA ILE A 746 -0.73 -19.97 -12.10
C ILE A 746 -1.04 -21.37 -11.58
N VAL A 747 0.00 -22.09 -11.17
CA VAL A 747 -0.13 -23.41 -10.55
C VAL A 747 0.34 -23.32 -9.10
N VAL A 748 -0.52 -23.70 -8.17
CA VAL A 748 -0.22 -23.71 -6.74
C VAL A 748 -0.16 -25.16 -6.27
N PRO A 749 1.04 -25.75 -6.12
CA PRO A 749 1.20 -27.13 -5.77
C PRO A 749 1.07 -27.34 -4.25
N GLY A 750 -0.13 -27.15 -3.71
CA GLY A 750 -0.46 -27.41 -2.30
C GLY A 750 -0.90 -26.20 -1.49
N TRP A 751 -1.12 -26.41 -0.20
CA TRP A 751 -1.46 -25.36 0.75
C TRP A 751 -0.24 -24.51 1.14
N LEU A 752 -0.20 -23.24 0.72
CA LEU A 752 0.88 -22.31 1.09
C LEU A 752 0.71 -21.82 2.55
N ASP A 753 -0.38 -21.11 2.78
CA ASP A 753 -0.91 -20.67 4.05
C ASP A 753 -2.26 -19.96 3.79
N ARG A 754 -3.02 -19.70 4.85
CA ARG A 754 -4.36 -19.12 4.72
C ARG A 754 -4.38 -17.75 4.04
N LEU A 755 -3.39 -16.89 4.30
CA LEU A 755 -3.36 -15.53 3.76
C LEU A 755 -2.98 -15.56 2.27
N SER A 756 -1.93 -16.30 1.92
CA SER A 756 -1.51 -16.49 0.53
C SER A 756 -2.61 -17.14 -0.32
N MET A 757 -3.34 -18.13 0.21
CA MET A 757 -4.43 -18.78 -0.54
C MET A 757 -5.63 -17.83 -0.77
N ARG A 758 -5.94 -16.95 0.20
CA ARG A 758 -6.96 -15.90 0.00
C ARG A 758 -6.51 -14.89 -1.05
N GLU A 759 -5.26 -14.43 -0.97
CA GLU A 759 -4.70 -13.47 -1.92
C GLU A 759 -4.71 -14.02 -3.35
N LEU A 760 -4.27 -15.26 -3.55
CA LEU A 760 -4.26 -15.91 -4.86
C LEU A 760 -5.66 -16.08 -5.44
N ALA A 761 -6.65 -16.38 -4.60
CA ALA A 761 -8.04 -16.52 -5.03
C ALA A 761 -8.71 -15.18 -5.37
N ASN A 762 -8.29 -14.09 -4.71
CA ASN A 762 -8.94 -12.79 -4.83
C ASN A 762 -8.30 -11.87 -5.89
N ASN A 763 -7.12 -12.21 -6.42
CA ASN A 763 -6.34 -11.37 -7.33
C ASN A 763 -6.18 -11.97 -8.73
N GLY A 764 -6.06 -11.09 -9.73
CA GLY A 764 -5.92 -11.45 -11.15
C GLY A 764 -4.49 -11.79 -11.58
N TYR A 765 -3.77 -12.64 -10.83
CA TYR A 765 -2.39 -13.00 -11.13
C TYR A 765 -2.23 -13.83 -12.40
N GLY A 766 -3.26 -14.56 -12.83
CA GLY A 766 -3.26 -15.26 -14.11
C GLY A 766 -4.66 -15.53 -14.66
N SER A 767 -4.76 -15.92 -15.95
CA SER A 767 -6.06 -16.26 -16.56
C SER A 767 -6.66 -17.53 -15.97
N ARG A 768 -5.79 -18.42 -15.47
CA ARG A 768 -6.13 -19.69 -14.86
C ARG A 768 -5.36 -19.87 -13.57
N LEU A 769 -6.06 -20.29 -12.53
CA LEU A 769 -5.50 -20.67 -11.23
C LEU A 769 -5.76 -22.15 -10.99
N ASP A 770 -4.73 -22.98 -11.13
CA ASP A 770 -4.79 -24.41 -10.87
C ASP A 770 -4.23 -24.72 -9.48
N LEU A 771 -5.09 -25.16 -8.58
CA LEU A 771 -4.71 -25.61 -7.23
C LEU A 771 -4.55 -27.13 -7.23
N LEU A 772 -3.36 -27.64 -6.93
CA LEU A 772 -3.11 -29.07 -6.74
C LEU A 772 -3.19 -29.39 -5.25
N LEU A 773 -4.34 -29.86 -4.79
CA LEU A 773 -4.64 -30.05 -3.36
C LEU A 773 -4.91 -31.51 -3.04
N TYR A 774 -4.50 -31.96 -1.86
CA TYR A 774 -5.05 -33.16 -1.24
C TYR A 774 -6.54 -32.95 -0.92
N PRO A 775 -7.38 -34.00 -0.85
CA PRO A 775 -8.80 -33.83 -0.52
C PRO A 775 -9.05 -33.06 0.79
N PHE A 776 -8.22 -33.25 1.84
CA PHE A 776 -8.31 -32.44 3.05
C PHE A 776 -7.92 -30.96 2.83
N GLU A 777 -6.88 -30.68 2.04
CA GLU A 777 -6.50 -29.30 1.69
C GLU A 777 -7.61 -28.60 0.88
N GLN A 778 -8.29 -29.34 0.01
CA GLN A 778 -9.47 -28.85 -0.70
C GLN A 778 -10.58 -28.46 0.29
N ARG A 779 -10.87 -29.28 1.32
CA ARG A 779 -11.81 -28.91 2.40
C ARG A 779 -11.37 -27.63 3.11
N TRP A 780 -10.07 -27.42 3.32
CA TRP A 780 -9.54 -26.20 3.95
C TRP A 780 -9.74 -24.98 3.06
N PHE A 781 -9.46 -25.13 1.77
CA PHE A 781 -9.65 -24.10 0.77
C PHE A 781 -11.13 -23.69 0.65
N GLU A 782 -12.05 -24.66 0.52
CA GLU A 782 -13.49 -24.40 0.43
C GLU A 782 -14.02 -23.65 1.66
N ARG A 783 -13.58 -24.01 2.88
CA ARG A 783 -13.95 -23.28 4.10
C ARG A 783 -13.37 -21.87 4.15
N THR A 784 -12.14 -21.70 3.68
CA THR A 784 -11.50 -20.38 3.60
C THR A 784 -12.25 -19.47 2.63
N MET A 785 -12.71 -20.00 1.49
CA MET A 785 -13.50 -19.25 0.52
C MET A 785 -14.90 -18.93 1.00
N ALA A 786 -15.57 -19.87 1.68
CA ALA A 786 -16.85 -19.59 2.33
C ALA A 786 -16.72 -18.46 3.37
N ALA A 787 -15.68 -18.50 4.21
CA ALA A 787 -15.44 -17.46 5.22
C ALA A 787 -15.05 -16.11 4.59
N ASN A 788 -14.33 -16.12 3.46
CA ASN A 788 -14.00 -14.91 2.71
C ASN A 788 -15.26 -14.27 2.11
N ALA A 789 -16.16 -15.06 1.52
CA ALA A 789 -17.44 -14.56 0.99
C ALA A 789 -18.30 -13.91 2.10
N THR A 790 -18.37 -14.52 3.28
CA THR A 790 -19.06 -13.92 4.45
C THR A 790 -18.41 -12.61 4.89
N TRP A 791 -17.08 -12.54 4.87
CA TRP A 791 -16.33 -11.34 5.20
C TRP A 791 -16.60 -10.20 4.20
N GLU A 792 -16.52 -10.48 2.89
CA GLU A 792 -16.82 -9.53 1.83
C GLU A 792 -18.22 -8.93 1.98
N ARG A 793 -19.23 -9.76 2.26
CA ARG A 793 -20.59 -9.26 2.52
C ARG A 793 -20.64 -8.32 3.72
N ARG A 794 -19.97 -8.68 4.82
CA ARG A 794 -19.97 -7.87 6.04
C ARG A 794 -19.32 -6.51 5.82
N ILE A 795 -18.21 -6.44 5.10
CA ILE A 795 -17.56 -5.15 4.80
C ILE A 795 -18.37 -4.34 3.80
N GLU A 796 -19.06 -4.98 2.86
CA GLU A 796 -19.97 -4.30 1.93
C GLU A 796 -21.15 -3.66 2.66
N GLU A 797 -21.76 -4.37 3.61
CA GLU A 797 -22.81 -3.82 4.49
C GLU A 797 -22.32 -2.63 5.34
N ASN A 798 -21.07 -2.64 5.79
CA ASN A 798 -20.48 -1.50 6.52
C ASN A 798 -20.19 -0.32 5.60
N SER A 799 -19.73 -0.60 4.37
CA SER A 799 -19.37 0.41 3.36
C SER A 799 -20.57 1.23 2.93
N LEU A 800 -21.75 0.62 2.89
CA LEU A 800 -23.02 1.26 2.61
C LEU A 800 -23.29 2.51 3.44
N LYS A 801 -22.96 2.46 4.73
CA LYS A 801 -23.17 3.58 5.63
C LYS A 801 -22.24 4.74 5.27
N ALA A 802 -20.94 4.45 5.12
CA ALA A 802 -19.94 5.44 4.75
C ALA A 802 -20.27 6.10 3.39
N LEU A 803 -20.65 5.29 2.41
CA LEU A 803 -21.06 5.76 1.08
C LEU A 803 -22.31 6.65 1.11
N GLY A 804 -23.26 6.36 2.01
CA GLY A 804 -24.44 7.21 2.22
C GLY A 804 -24.06 8.61 2.70
N ASP A 805 -23.13 8.69 3.65
CA ASP A 805 -22.64 9.95 4.20
C ASP A 805 -21.88 10.77 3.13
N VAL A 806 -21.06 10.11 2.30
CA VAL A 806 -20.38 10.74 1.15
C VAL A 806 -21.41 11.29 0.14
N ALA A 807 -22.40 10.49 -0.23
CA ALA A 807 -23.42 10.88 -1.21
C ALA A 807 -24.26 12.07 -0.74
N ASP A 808 -24.65 12.08 0.54
CA ASP A 808 -25.41 13.18 1.14
C ASP A 808 -24.56 14.47 1.17
N ARG A 809 -23.26 14.38 1.48
CA ARG A 809 -22.32 15.52 1.46
C ARG A 809 -22.13 16.11 0.05
N LEU A 810 -22.02 15.26 -0.97
CA LEU A 810 -21.87 15.69 -2.36
C LEU A 810 -23.15 16.31 -2.95
N SER A 811 -24.24 16.41 -2.17
CA SER A 811 -25.51 17.02 -2.60
C SER A 811 -26.05 16.43 -3.92
N LEU A 812 -25.75 15.15 -4.18
CA LEU A 812 -26.22 14.45 -5.37
C LEU A 812 -27.76 14.52 -5.39
N LYS A 813 -28.35 15.00 -6.50
CA LYS A 813 -29.80 15.16 -6.66
C LYS A 813 -30.52 13.91 -6.14
N ARG A 814 -31.65 14.07 -5.43
CA ARG A 814 -32.44 12.97 -4.83
C ARG A 814 -32.67 11.75 -5.74
N ARG A 815 -32.67 11.93 -7.07
CA ARG A 815 -32.79 10.86 -8.07
C ARG A 815 -31.52 9.98 -8.13
N THR A 816 -30.34 10.58 -8.16
CA THR A 816 -29.02 9.90 -8.22
C THR A 816 -28.73 9.14 -6.92
N SER A 817 -29.02 9.75 -5.76
CA SER A 817 -28.85 9.09 -4.45
C SER A 817 -29.83 7.94 -4.21
N ARG A 818 -31.01 7.96 -4.84
CA ARG A 818 -31.98 6.85 -4.80
C ARG A 818 -31.54 5.65 -5.64
N LEU A 819 -31.04 5.89 -6.86
CA LEU A 819 -30.54 4.83 -7.75
C LEU A 819 -29.38 4.06 -7.09
N TRP A 820 -28.47 4.78 -6.44
CA TRP A 820 -27.36 4.20 -5.67
C TRP A 820 -27.81 3.35 -4.47
N ARG A 821 -28.80 3.82 -3.68
CA ARG A 821 -29.34 3.04 -2.55
C ARG A 821 -30.11 1.79 -3.00
N GLU A 822 -30.91 1.90 -4.05
CA GLU A 822 -31.67 0.78 -4.61
C GLU A 822 -30.74 -0.28 -5.21
N GLN A 823 -29.63 0.13 -5.85
CA GLN A 823 -28.60 -0.79 -6.30
C GLN A 823 -27.96 -1.56 -5.16
N THR A 824 -27.46 -0.86 -4.13
CA THR A 824 -26.64 -1.55 -3.15
C THR A 824 -27.50 -2.52 -2.35
N LYS A 825 -28.78 -2.16 -2.15
CA LYS A 825 -29.81 -3.09 -1.70
C LYS A 825 -29.99 -4.27 -2.67
N ALA A 826 -30.06 -4.04 -3.98
CA ALA A 826 -30.16 -5.11 -4.98
C ALA A 826 -28.92 -6.02 -5.05
N ARG A 827 -27.69 -5.49 -4.83
CA ARG A 827 -26.44 -6.27 -4.77
C ARG A 827 -26.38 -7.12 -3.50
N LEU A 828 -26.81 -6.57 -2.36
CA LEU A 828 -27.03 -7.34 -1.13
C LEU A 828 -28.11 -8.40 -1.30
N GLU A 829 -29.20 -8.10 -1.99
CA GLU A 829 -30.31 -9.04 -2.25
C GLU A 829 -29.92 -10.14 -3.26
N ALA A 830 -29.17 -9.84 -4.31
CA ALA A 830 -28.61 -10.82 -5.25
C ALA A 830 -27.59 -11.74 -4.56
N SER A 831 -26.74 -11.16 -3.71
CA SER A 831 -25.78 -11.91 -2.88
C SER A 831 -26.46 -12.81 -1.84
N ARG A 832 -27.65 -12.41 -1.35
CA ARG A 832 -28.53 -13.22 -0.48
C ARG A 832 -29.28 -14.30 -1.25
N ALA A 833 -29.70 -14.04 -2.49
CA ALA A 833 -30.40 -15.02 -3.33
C ALA A 833 -29.50 -16.19 -3.73
N ALA A 834 -28.20 -15.92 -3.97
CA ALA A 834 -27.17 -16.95 -4.16
C ALA A 834 -26.97 -17.86 -2.92
N GLU A 835 -27.53 -17.50 -1.76
CA GLU A 835 -27.30 -18.13 -0.45
C GLU A 835 -28.50 -18.93 0.08
N SER A 836 -29.57 -19.10 -0.69
CA SER A 836 -30.66 -20.02 -0.31
C SER A 836 -30.23 -21.49 -0.17
N VAL A 837 -28.95 -21.81 -0.42
CA VAL A 837 -28.33 -23.10 -0.14
C VAL A 837 -27.01 -22.90 0.61
N ARG A 838 -27.08 -22.74 1.94
CA ARG A 838 -26.18 -23.30 2.97
C ARG A 838 -26.17 -22.39 4.21
N GLU A 839 -26.92 -22.78 5.24
CA GLU A 839 -26.62 -22.36 6.62
C GLU A 839 -25.25 -22.93 7.00
N VAL A 840 -24.21 -22.10 7.02
CA VAL A 840 -22.90 -22.50 7.56
C VAL A 840 -22.66 -21.71 8.84
N PHE A 841 -22.66 -22.48 9.93
CA PHE A 841 -22.17 -22.09 11.25
C PHE A 841 -20.87 -21.29 11.17
N GLU A 842 -20.66 -20.35 12.10
CA GLU A 842 -19.39 -19.66 12.38
C GLU A 842 -18.26 -20.67 12.70
N ASN A 843 -17.78 -21.41 11.70
CA ASN A 843 -16.63 -22.28 11.83
C ASN A 843 -15.40 -21.46 11.45
N SER A 844 -14.47 -21.31 12.40
CA SER A 844 -13.12 -20.79 12.15
C SER A 844 -12.53 -21.48 10.90
N ASP A 845 -12.07 -20.67 9.95
CA ASP A 845 -11.42 -21.10 8.69
C ASP A 845 -9.96 -21.53 8.89
N THR A 846 -9.50 -21.59 10.13
CA THR A 846 -8.18 -22.07 10.50
C THR A 846 -8.10 -23.60 10.25
N PRO A 847 -7.08 -24.09 9.53
CA PRO A 847 -6.83 -25.52 9.36
C PRO A 847 -6.74 -26.28 10.68
N GLU A 848 -7.10 -27.55 10.67
CA GLU A 848 -7.18 -28.40 11.85
C GLU A 848 -5.84 -28.53 12.57
N PHE A 849 -4.75 -28.73 11.82
CA PHE A 849 -3.41 -28.87 12.40
C PHE A 849 -2.92 -27.55 13.05
N GLU A 850 -3.38 -26.38 12.57
CA GLU A 850 -3.09 -25.08 13.18
C GLU A 850 -3.93 -24.86 14.44
N LYS A 851 -5.22 -25.24 14.42
CA LYS A 851 -6.08 -25.23 15.62
C LYS A 851 -5.52 -26.14 16.71
N LEU A 852 -5.05 -27.33 16.31
CA LEU A 852 -4.45 -28.32 17.19
C LEU A 852 -3.23 -27.72 17.88
N GLU A 853 -2.32 -27.12 17.12
CA GLU A 853 -1.13 -26.49 17.66
C GLU A 853 -1.44 -25.30 18.59
N ALA A 854 -2.32 -24.39 18.17
CA ALA A 854 -2.75 -23.24 18.98
C ALA A 854 -3.33 -23.69 20.32
N ARG A 855 -4.15 -24.76 20.32
CA ARG A 855 -4.69 -25.38 21.53
C ARG A 855 -3.59 -25.94 22.42
N SER A 856 -2.60 -26.65 21.87
CA SER A 856 -1.48 -27.20 22.64
C SER A 856 -0.63 -26.08 23.26
N ILE A 857 -0.45 -24.96 22.57
CA ILE A 857 0.24 -23.77 23.07
C ILE A 857 -0.58 -23.08 24.18
N ASP A 858 -1.88 -22.88 23.99
CA ASP A 858 -2.79 -22.30 25.00
C ASP A 858 -2.83 -23.12 26.29
N ALA A 859 -2.84 -24.44 26.13
CA ALA A 859 -2.75 -25.40 27.22
C ALA A 859 -1.45 -25.22 28.02
N MET A 860 -0.32 -25.03 27.34
CA MET A 860 0.96 -24.81 27.98
C MET A 860 1.10 -23.42 28.60
N HIS A 861 0.56 -22.39 27.96
CA HIS A 861 0.47 -21.07 28.55
C HIS A 861 -0.25 -21.16 29.90
N ARG A 862 -1.39 -21.87 29.94
CA ARG A 862 -2.11 -22.13 31.18
C ARG A 862 -1.29 -22.91 32.20
N SER A 863 -0.54 -23.94 31.79
CA SER A 863 0.30 -24.71 32.74
C SER A 863 1.50 -23.93 33.28
N VAL A 864 2.06 -23.00 32.50
CA VAL A 864 3.14 -22.09 32.94
C VAL A 864 2.62 -21.03 33.93
N VAL A 865 1.35 -20.63 33.79
CA VAL A 865 0.68 -19.68 34.69
C VAL A 865 0.18 -20.37 35.96
N LEU A 866 -0.33 -21.61 35.86
CA LEU A 866 -0.82 -22.41 36.99
C LEU A 866 0.32 -22.71 37.98
N GLY A 867 0.19 -22.16 39.20
CA GLY A 867 1.16 -22.33 40.29
C GLY A 867 2.12 -21.15 40.49
N ARG A 868 1.99 -20.07 39.70
CA ARG A 868 2.82 -18.86 39.81
C ARG A 868 2.01 -17.59 40.08
N ASP A 869 0.88 -17.70 40.76
CA ASP A 869 -0.06 -16.60 41.04
C ASP A 869 0.54 -15.40 41.80
N HIS A 870 1.74 -15.55 42.38
CA HIS A 870 2.45 -14.52 43.14
C HIS A 870 3.61 -13.86 42.36
N HIS A 871 3.88 -14.27 41.12
CA HIS A 871 4.94 -13.68 40.31
C HIS A 871 4.41 -12.49 39.48
N PRO A 872 5.17 -11.39 39.36
CA PRO A 872 4.76 -10.26 38.53
C PRO A 872 4.59 -10.69 37.06
N THR A 873 3.39 -10.48 36.52
CA THR A 873 3.05 -10.74 35.13
C THR A 873 3.27 -9.52 34.24
N MET A 874 3.50 -9.76 32.96
CA MET A 874 3.69 -8.76 31.92
C MET A 874 2.93 -9.19 30.66
N LYS A 875 2.37 -8.23 29.92
CA LYS A 875 1.86 -8.48 28.57
C LYS A 875 3.01 -8.74 27.61
N ALA A 876 3.04 -9.92 27.01
CA ALA A 876 4.02 -10.30 25.99
C ALA A 876 3.34 -10.77 24.70
N GLN A 877 3.98 -10.53 23.57
CA GLN A 877 3.62 -11.05 22.26
C GLN A 877 4.08 -12.51 22.16
N LEU A 878 3.19 -13.41 21.72
CA LEU A 878 3.58 -14.78 21.42
C LEU A 878 4.13 -14.86 19.99
N VAL A 879 5.36 -15.33 19.85
CA VAL A 879 6.03 -15.54 18.56
C VAL A 879 6.27 -17.03 18.37
N MET A 880 5.76 -17.56 17.28
CA MET A 880 5.89 -18.96 16.88
C MET A 880 6.98 -19.11 15.84
N PHE A 881 7.77 -20.18 15.91
CA PHE A 881 8.83 -20.44 14.94
C PHE A 881 8.46 -21.56 13.95
N GLU A 882 9.26 -21.72 12.91
CA GLU A 882 9.12 -22.79 11.94
C GLU A 882 9.44 -24.16 12.54
N GLU A 883 10.33 -24.22 13.54
CA GLU A 883 10.64 -25.48 14.20
C GLU A 883 9.43 -25.99 15.00
N PRO A 884 9.11 -27.30 14.88
CA PRO A 884 8.05 -27.95 15.63
C PRO A 884 8.02 -27.62 17.12
N GLY A 885 6.94 -26.96 17.56
CA GLY A 885 6.73 -26.65 18.97
C GLY A 885 7.73 -25.65 19.56
N ALA A 886 8.45 -24.90 18.72
CA ALA A 886 9.32 -23.81 19.15
C ALA A 886 8.55 -22.49 19.21
N PHE A 887 8.66 -21.78 20.34
CA PHE A 887 7.98 -20.50 20.56
C PHE A 887 8.74 -19.60 21.54
N ALA A 888 8.42 -18.30 21.54
CA ALA A 888 8.90 -17.35 22.53
C ALA A 888 7.81 -16.35 22.91
N PHE A 889 7.84 -15.89 24.17
CA PHE A 889 7.09 -14.71 24.59
C PHE A 889 8.02 -13.50 24.55
N LEU A 890 7.70 -12.49 23.75
CA LEU A 890 8.55 -11.31 23.54
C LEU A 890 7.82 -10.05 24.01
N ALA A 891 8.52 -9.14 24.69
CA ALA A 891 7.90 -7.90 25.15
C ALA A 891 7.45 -7.05 23.94
N PRO A 892 6.23 -6.48 23.89
CA PRO A 892 5.69 -5.86 22.66
C PRO A 892 6.46 -4.63 22.18
N GLY A 893 6.95 -3.81 23.13
CA GLY A 893 7.89 -2.71 22.87
C GLY A 893 9.36 -3.12 23.00
N GLY A 894 9.63 -4.42 23.14
CA GLY A 894 10.98 -4.97 23.20
C GLY A 894 11.66 -4.95 21.83
N LYS A 895 12.99 -5.02 21.84
CA LYS A 895 13.79 -5.18 20.62
C LYS A 895 14.36 -6.58 20.57
N VAL A 896 14.39 -7.15 19.37
CA VAL A 896 14.95 -8.48 19.09
C VAL A 896 15.88 -8.42 17.91
N ILE A 897 16.78 -9.39 17.82
CA ILE A 897 17.82 -9.43 16.79
C ILE A 897 17.29 -10.20 15.59
N VAL A 898 17.15 -9.50 14.46
CA VAL A 898 16.71 -10.06 13.19
C VAL A 898 17.93 -10.11 12.27
N LEU A 899 18.38 -11.32 11.95
CA LEU A 899 19.51 -11.57 11.06
C LEU A 899 19.12 -11.51 9.58
N ALA A 900 17.88 -11.87 9.24
CA ALA A 900 17.34 -11.80 7.89
C ALA A 900 15.82 -11.53 7.89
N GLY A 901 15.31 -10.85 6.86
CA GLY A 901 13.88 -10.59 6.68
C GLY A 901 13.18 -11.65 5.79
N PRO A 902 11.87 -11.49 5.54
CA PRO A 902 11.09 -12.42 4.71
C PRO A 902 11.59 -12.51 3.25
N GLY A 903 12.15 -11.42 2.73
CA GLY A 903 12.74 -11.32 1.39
C GLY A 903 14.21 -11.77 1.28
N GLY A 904 14.79 -12.33 2.36
CA GLY A 904 16.20 -12.73 2.41
C GLY A 904 17.10 -11.75 3.18
N ALA A 905 18.41 -11.85 2.98
CA ALA A 905 19.38 -10.96 3.60
C ALA A 905 19.15 -9.51 3.14
N THR A 906 19.24 -8.56 4.07
CA THR A 906 19.15 -7.11 3.82
C THR A 906 20.09 -6.73 2.67
N THR A 907 19.72 -5.88 1.70
CA THR A 907 20.63 -5.59 0.57
C THR A 907 21.93 -4.91 1.04
N GLN A 908 23.06 -5.23 0.40
CA GLN A 908 24.40 -4.69 0.72
C GLN A 908 24.44 -3.15 0.77
N ALA A 909 23.62 -2.50 -0.07
CA ALA A 909 23.45 -1.03 -0.11
C ALA A 909 22.85 -0.43 1.19
N ALA A 910 22.03 -1.17 1.94
CA ALA A 910 21.49 -0.73 3.22
C ALA A 910 22.52 -0.82 4.37
N ALA A 911 23.49 -1.73 4.24
CA ALA A 911 24.54 -1.99 5.22
C ALA A 911 25.63 -0.91 5.26
N GLU A 912 25.92 -0.29 4.12
CA GLU A 912 26.96 0.74 4.02
C GLU A 912 26.51 2.11 4.55
N THR A 913 25.20 2.34 4.70
CA THR A 913 24.63 3.67 5.04
C THR A 913 23.90 3.75 6.39
N SER A 914 23.56 2.61 7.00
CA SER A 914 22.83 2.53 8.29
C SER A 914 23.73 2.35 9.50
N ASP A 915 23.27 2.77 10.67
CA ASP A 915 23.79 2.29 11.96
C ASP A 915 23.53 0.76 12.06
N ALA A 916 24.61 -0.03 12.10
CA ALA A 916 24.56 -1.49 12.04
C ALA A 916 23.76 -2.09 13.21
N GLU A 917 23.73 -1.41 14.36
CA GLU A 917 22.96 -1.84 15.53
C GLU A 917 21.45 -1.73 15.28
N LYS A 918 21.00 -0.75 14.50
CA LYS A 918 19.59 -0.56 14.12
C LYS A 918 19.14 -1.49 12.98
N LEU A 919 20.08 -2.01 12.19
CA LEU A 919 19.78 -3.04 11.19
C LEU A 919 19.47 -4.39 11.86
N LEU A 920 20.19 -4.71 12.93
CA LEU A 920 20.03 -5.95 13.67
C LEU A 920 18.83 -5.90 14.63
N PHE A 921 18.60 -4.78 15.35
CA PHE A 921 17.45 -4.69 16.25
C PHE A 921 16.18 -4.21 15.57
N ARG A 922 15.14 -5.04 15.62
CA ARG A 922 13.77 -4.66 15.26
C ARG A 922 12.85 -4.69 16.47
N SER A 923 11.81 -3.84 16.44
CA SER A 923 10.72 -3.89 17.41
C SER A 923 9.97 -5.21 17.25
N VAL A 924 9.54 -5.82 18.36
CA VAL A 924 8.69 -7.03 18.33
C VAL A 924 7.40 -6.78 17.54
N ALA A 925 6.85 -5.56 17.60
CA ALA A 925 5.68 -5.16 16.82
C ALA A 925 5.92 -5.09 15.30
N SER A 926 7.19 -5.00 14.87
CA SER A 926 7.60 -4.95 13.45
C SER A 926 8.07 -6.30 12.90
N LEU A 927 7.92 -7.38 13.69
CA LEU A 927 8.24 -8.73 13.22
C LEU A 927 7.22 -9.17 12.17
N GLU A 928 7.70 -9.95 11.22
CA GLU A 928 6.90 -10.56 10.17
C GLU A 928 7.23 -12.04 10.05
N PRO A 929 6.29 -12.88 9.60
CA PRO A 929 6.58 -14.23 9.14
C PRO A 929 7.75 -14.24 8.15
N GLY A 930 8.71 -15.13 8.36
CA GLY A 930 9.94 -15.26 7.57
C GLY A 930 11.17 -14.56 8.17
N CYS A 931 11.02 -13.69 9.18
CA CYS A 931 12.16 -13.10 9.87
C CYS A 931 13.02 -14.17 10.59
N LEU A 932 14.34 -14.16 10.39
CA LEU A 932 15.27 -15.02 11.13
C LEU A 932 15.73 -14.30 12.40
N LEU A 933 15.34 -14.83 13.55
CA LEU A 933 15.69 -14.29 14.87
C LEU A 933 16.89 -15.02 15.47
N ALA A 934 17.76 -14.27 16.16
CA ALA A 934 18.78 -14.84 17.03
C ALA A 934 18.36 -14.67 18.50
N LEU A 935 18.14 -15.78 19.21
CA LEU A 935 17.71 -15.79 20.61
C LEU A 935 18.76 -16.46 21.50
N PRO A 936 19.08 -15.89 22.67
CA PRO A 936 20.09 -16.46 23.57
C PRO A 936 19.59 -17.74 24.26
N THR A 937 20.46 -18.74 24.43
CA THR A 937 20.13 -20.02 25.11
C THR A 937 20.33 -20.02 26.62
N ALA A 938 21.33 -19.31 27.14
CA ALA A 938 21.73 -19.43 28.55
C ALA A 938 21.98 -18.10 29.29
N THR A 939 22.18 -17.00 28.56
CA THR A 939 22.55 -15.71 29.16
C THR A 939 21.52 -14.62 28.83
N ASP A 940 21.18 -13.76 29.79
CA ASP A 940 20.38 -12.55 29.53
C ASP A 940 21.18 -11.45 28.79
N ARG A 941 22.37 -11.79 28.27
CA ARG A 941 23.23 -10.90 27.49
C ARG A 941 22.84 -10.94 26.02
N ASP A 942 22.69 -9.75 25.46
CA ASP A 942 22.45 -9.52 24.05
C ASP A 942 23.68 -9.92 23.18
N LEU A 943 23.45 -10.42 21.97
CA LEU A 943 24.49 -10.80 20.99
C LEU A 943 25.48 -9.66 20.76
N ILE A 944 24.97 -8.44 20.64
CA ILE A 944 25.80 -7.28 20.36
C ILE A 944 26.65 -6.95 21.59
N ASP A 945 26.13 -7.12 22.81
CA ASP A 945 26.92 -6.92 24.02
C ASP A 945 27.97 -8.01 24.22
N ALA A 946 27.66 -9.27 23.90
CA ALA A 946 28.61 -10.38 23.95
C ALA A 946 29.78 -10.19 22.96
N ARG A 947 29.47 -9.69 21.76
CA ARG A 947 30.46 -9.36 20.73
C ARG A 947 31.20 -8.05 21.04
N ALA A 948 30.53 -7.07 21.66
CA ALA A 948 31.14 -5.79 22.06
C ALA A 948 32.28 -5.98 23.08
N ASP A 949 32.13 -6.92 24.01
CA ASP A 949 33.14 -7.19 25.03
C ASP A 949 34.50 -7.64 24.43
N GLN A 950 34.53 -8.13 23.18
CA GLN A 950 35.79 -8.45 22.47
C GLN A 950 36.54 -7.19 21.97
N PHE A 951 35.86 -6.05 21.90
CA PHE A 951 36.45 -4.77 21.49
C PHE A 951 36.83 -3.88 22.70
N ILE A 952 36.70 -4.39 23.92
CA ILE A 952 36.97 -3.67 25.16
C ILE A 952 38.06 -4.38 25.95
N ASP A 953 39.18 -3.71 26.18
CA ASP A 953 40.20 -4.18 27.12
C ASP A 953 39.65 -4.15 28.56
N ASP A 954 39.69 -5.30 29.25
CA ASP A 954 39.12 -5.46 30.59
C ASP A 954 37.62 -5.06 30.67
N ALA A 955 36.83 -5.65 29.76
CA ALA A 955 35.38 -5.46 29.67
C ALA A 955 34.63 -5.55 31.01
N PRO A 956 34.93 -6.50 31.94
CA PRO A 956 34.27 -6.57 33.24
C PRO A 956 34.42 -5.26 34.05
N ARG A 957 35.63 -4.70 34.11
CA ARG A 957 35.88 -3.45 34.83
C ARG A 957 35.19 -2.26 34.18
N VAL A 958 35.24 -2.14 32.85
CA VAL A 958 34.56 -1.04 32.13
C VAL A 958 33.06 -1.08 32.34
N ARG A 959 32.44 -2.26 32.26
CA ARG A 959 30.99 -2.44 32.51
C ARG A 959 30.64 -2.07 33.95
N GLN A 960 31.46 -2.47 34.93
CA GLN A 960 31.28 -2.10 36.34
C GLN A 960 31.29 -0.58 36.54
N VAL A 961 32.27 0.12 35.97
CA VAL A 961 32.36 1.59 36.04
C VAL A 961 31.15 2.23 35.36
N SER A 962 30.74 1.76 34.18
CA SER A 962 29.56 2.30 33.47
C SER A 962 28.24 2.11 34.23
N ALA A 963 28.16 1.13 35.15
CA ALA A 963 26.95 0.79 35.90
C ALA A 963 26.84 1.51 37.26
N LEU A 964 27.84 2.29 37.68
CA LEU A 964 27.85 2.98 38.99
C LEU A 964 26.58 3.83 39.22
N TRP A 965 26.05 4.47 38.17
CA TRP A 965 24.82 5.25 38.27
C TRP A 965 23.58 4.42 38.63
N LYS A 966 23.52 3.17 38.17
CA LYS A 966 22.44 2.23 38.55
C LYS A 966 22.61 1.75 39.97
N ILE A 967 23.85 1.47 40.37
CA ILE A 967 24.17 1.02 41.74
C ILE A 967 23.77 2.11 42.73
N ALA A 968 24.07 3.37 42.44
CA ALA A 968 23.64 4.51 43.26
C ALA A 968 22.11 4.61 43.40
N LEU A 969 21.36 4.39 42.31
CA LEU A 969 19.89 4.36 42.36
C LEU A 969 19.35 3.19 43.20
N ARG A 970 19.93 1.98 43.06
CA ARG A 970 19.56 0.82 43.87
C ARG A 970 19.82 1.06 45.36
N ARG A 971 21.02 1.55 45.70
CA ARG A 971 21.39 1.92 47.07
C ARG A 971 20.43 2.96 47.65
N LEU A 972 20.01 3.95 46.85
CA LEU A 972 19.04 4.94 47.31
C LEU A 972 17.68 4.29 47.64
N ILE A 973 17.17 3.41 46.77
CA ILE A 973 15.90 2.70 46.97
C ILE A 973 15.98 1.81 48.21
N GLU A 974 17.07 1.05 48.36
CA GLU A 974 17.32 0.18 49.52
C GLU A 974 17.43 0.98 50.82
N ARG A 975 18.13 2.13 50.80
CA ARG A 975 18.33 2.99 51.98
C ARG A 975 17.06 3.71 52.42
N THR A 976 16.19 4.10 51.48
CA THR A 976 15.09 5.05 51.76
C THR A 976 13.70 4.45 51.59
N GLY A 977 13.57 3.28 50.95
CA GLY A 977 12.28 2.65 50.64
C GLY A 977 11.42 3.44 49.65
N ILE A 978 11.98 4.44 48.97
CA ILE A 978 11.22 5.30 48.04
C ILE A 978 10.85 4.54 46.77
N ASP A 979 9.61 4.74 46.33
CA ASP A 979 9.12 4.26 45.04
C ASP A 979 9.82 4.98 43.87
N THR A 980 10.06 4.23 42.79
CA THR A 980 10.44 4.69 41.45
C THR A 980 9.66 5.92 40.93
N SER A 981 8.36 6.05 41.21
CA SER A 981 7.55 7.22 40.83
C SER A 981 7.94 8.47 41.64
N ALA A 982 8.27 8.30 42.92
CA ALA A 982 8.77 9.39 43.76
C ALA A 982 10.18 9.85 43.32
N ILE A 983 11.03 8.92 42.87
CA ILE A 983 12.33 9.26 42.25
C ILE A 983 12.11 10.07 40.97
N ALA A 984 11.20 9.64 40.10
CA ALA A 984 10.85 10.36 38.87
C ALA A 984 10.35 11.79 39.17
N GLY A 985 9.50 11.96 40.18
CA GLY A 985 9.05 13.28 40.64
C GLY A 985 10.19 14.19 41.12
N ARG A 986 11.16 13.64 41.86
CA ARG A 986 12.35 14.38 42.32
C ARG A 986 13.30 14.76 41.17
N MET A 987 13.43 13.90 40.16
CA MET A 987 14.18 14.22 38.94
C MET A 987 13.52 15.33 38.13
N ALA A 988 12.18 15.32 38.02
CA ALA A 988 11.42 16.35 37.33
C ALA A 988 11.58 17.73 37.99
N ALA A 989 11.64 17.78 39.33
CA ALA A 989 11.94 19.00 40.08
C ALA A 989 13.36 19.54 39.81
N SER A 990 14.28 18.70 39.33
CA SER A 990 15.64 19.06 38.93
C SER A 990 15.79 19.30 37.42
N GLY A 991 14.67 19.46 36.69
CA GLY A 991 14.65 19.77 35.25
C GLY A 991 14.66 18.55 34.31
N VAL A 992 14.66 17.33 34.84
CA VAL A 992 14.70 16.09 34.03
C VAL A 992 13.39 15.31 34.17
N LYS A 993 12.49 15.45 33.19
CA LYS A 993 11.20 14.73 33.18
C LYS A 993 11.38 13.28 32.70
N ARG A 994 10.98 12.33 33.55
CA ARG A 994 10.96 10.89 33.27
C ARG A 994 9.73 10.27 33.94
N ASP A 995 9.23 9.17 33.38
CA ASP A 995 8.12 8.42 33.97
C ASP A 995 8.60 7.42 35.04
N GLY A 996 7.74 7.10 36.01
CA GLY A 996 8.03 6.13 37.07
C GLY A 996 8.37 4.73 36.53
N THR A 997 7.72 4.30 35.44
CA THR A 997 8.02 3.03 34.77
C THR A 997 9.41 3.03 34.12
N THR A 998 9.85 4.19 33.60
CA THR A 998 11.18 4.35 33.01
C THR A 998 12.28 4.22 34.07
N VAL A 999 12.10 4.86 35.22
CA VAL A 999 13.04 4.75 36.34
C VAL A 999 13.06 3.31 36.88
N ARG A 1000 11.90 2.66 36.98
CA ARG A 1000 11.79 1.24 37.35
C ARG A 1000 12.56 0.34 36.37
N SER A 1001 12.43 0.59 35.08
CA SER A 1001 13.18 -0.14 34.04
C SER A 1001 14.70 0.04 34.21
N TRP A 1002 15.20 1.23 34.53
CA TRP A 1002 16.64 1.43 34.76
C TRP A 1002 17.20 0.61 35.92
N VAL A 1003 16.41 0.48 36.98
CA VAL A 1003 16.79 -0.22 38.21
C VAL A 1003 16.76 -1.73 38.01
N LEU A 1004 15.71 -2.25 37.36
CA LEU A 1004 15.46 -3.67 37.22
C LEU A 1004 16.13 -4.29 35.97
N ASN A 1005 16.28 -3.53 34.88
CA ASN A 1005 16.78 -4.06 33.61
C ASN A 1005 18.31 -3.93 33.50
N GLY A 1006 18.98 -5.08 33.38
CA GLY A 1006 20.43 -5.17 33.14
C GLY A 1006 20.88 -4.58 31.80
N ALA A 1007 20.01 -4.59 30.78
CA ALA A 1007 20.37 -4.23 29.40
C ALA A 1007 20.61 -2.73 29.14
N THR A 1008 20.07 -1.84 29.99
CA THR A 1008 20.24 -0.38 29.79
C THR A 1008 21.68 0.03 30.09
N VAL A 1009 22.49 0.40 29.10
CA VAL A 1009 23.87 0.89 29.37
C VAL A 1009 23.83 2.25 30.09
N ALA A 1010 23.03 3.19 29.59
CA ALA A 1010 22.87 4.52 30.15
C ALA A 1010 21.47 5.10 29.86
N PRO A 1011 20.96 6.05 30.67
CA PRO A 1011 19.70 6.73 30.38
C PRO A 1011 19.80 7.64 29.15
N ARG A 1012 18.69 7.86 28.42
CA ARG A 1012 18.67 8.80 27.29
C ARG A 1012 19.06 10.20 27.76
N GLY A 1013 20.07 10.80 27.14
CA GLY A 1013 20.68 12.06 27.59
C GLY A 1013 21.61 11.89 28.80
N TYR A 1014 22.31 10.77 28.93
CA TYR A 1014 23.08 10.40 30.13
C TYR A 1014 24.04 11.47 30.67
N ARG A 1015 24.58 12.36 29.82
CA ARG A 1015 25.42 13.49 30.24
C ARG A 1015 24.68 14.53 31.08
N GLU A 1016 23.38 14.66 30.89
CA GLU A 1016 22.50 15.56 31.67
C GLU A 1016 21.85 14.80 32.83
N VAL A 1017 21.47 13.54 32.60
CA VAL A 1017 20.67 12.75 33.55
C VAL A 1017 21.52 12.17 34.69
N ILE A 1018 22.72 11.64 34.40
CA ILE A 1018 23.57 11.00 35.44
C ILE A 1018 24.04 12.00 36.51
N PRO A 1019 24.43 13.26 36.18
CA PRO A 1019 24.71 14.26 37.21
C PRO A 1019 23.53 14.55 38.13
N VAL A 1020 22.30 14.55 37.60
CA VAL A 1020 21.08 14.70 38.40
C VAL A 1020 20.89 13.48 39.30
N ILE A 1021 21.13 12.27 38.80
CA ILE A 1021 21.11 11.05 39.62
C ILE A 1021 22.16 11.09 40.72
N ALA A 1022 23.40 11.53 40.41
CA ALA A 1022 24.48 11.64 41.38
C ALA A 1022 24.14 12.63 42.51
N LYS A 1023 23.57 13.79 42.16
CA LYS A 1023 23.08 14.77 43.12
C LYS A 1023 21.89 14.26 43.95
N LEU A 1024 20.99 13.48 43.34
CA LEU A 1024 19.78 12.97 43.98
C LEU A 1024 20.07 11.78 44.92
N THR A 1025 21.07 10.98 44.59
CA THR A 1025 21.50 9.82 45.38
C THR A 1025 22.49 10.18 46.48
N ASP A 1026 23.27 11.25 46.26
CA ASP A 1026 24.40 11.67 47.09
C ASP A 1026 25.40 10.52 47.32
N ASP A 1027 25.61 9.71 46.26
CA ASP A 1027 26.51 8.56 46.30
C ASP A 1027 27.95 9.02 46.03
N PRO A 1028 28.89 8.85 46.98
CA PRO A 1028 30.25 9.38 46.86
C PRO A 1028 31.04 8.70 45.74
N GLU A 1029 30.82 7.39 45.54
CA GLU A 1029 31.51 6.59 44.51
C GLU A 1029 31.11 7.04 43.10
N LEU A 1030 29.83 7.36 42.88
CA LEU A 1030 29.34 7.93 41.63
C LEU A 1030 29.84 9.36 41.42
N ASN A 1031 29.77 10.23 42.45
CA ASN A 1031 30.18 11.63 42.35
C ASN A 1031 31.67 11.77 42.00
N ASP A 1032 32.54 11.00 42.66
CA ASP A 1032 33.98 11.04 42.43
C ASP A 1032 34.39 10.43 41.07
N SER A 1033 33.55 9.55 40.52
CA SER A 1033 33.83 8.80 39.29
C SER A 1033 33.10 9.30 38.05
N LEU A 1034 32.36 10.42 38.11
CA LEU A 1034 31.54 10.92 36.99
C LEU A 1034 32.27 10.97 35.62
N PRO A 1035 33.51 11.50 35.52
CA PRO A 1035 34.25 11.50 34.25
C PRO A 1035 34.54 10.09 33.73
N ASN A 1036 34.90 9.18 34.63
CA ASN A 1036 35.21 7.78 34.31
C ASN A 1036 33.95 7.02 33.88
N VAL A 1037 32.80 7.31 34.50
CA VAL A 1037 31.50 6.76 34.11
C VAL A 1037 31.14 7.16 32.69
N PHE A 1038 31.30 8.43 32.33
CA PHE A 1038 31.04 8.90 30.95
C PHE A 1038 31.98 8.25 29.94
N GLN A 1039 33.27 8.17 30.25
CA GLN A 1039 34.25 7.53 29.38
C GLN A 1039 33.94 6.03 29.19
N ALA A 1040 33.56 5.32 30.27
CA ALA A 1040 33.16 3.93 30.21
C ALA A 1040 31.90 3.72 29.38
N ILE A 1041 30.88 4.57 29.54
CA ILE A 1041 29.66 4.55 28.72
C ILE A 1041 29.98 4.78 27.23
N ASP A 1042 30.81 5.79 26.92
CA ASP A 1042 31.23 6.08 25.54
C ASP A 1042 31.98 4.90 24.90
N LEU A 1043 32.80 4.21 25.71
CA LEU A 1043 33.57 3.07 25.26
C LEU A 1043 32.69 1.84 25.01
N VAL A 1044 31.70 1.59 25.87
CA VAL A 1044 30.68 0.55 25.66
C VAL A 1044 29.86 0.81 24.39
N TYR A 1045 29.38 2.05 24.16
CA TYR A 1045 28.64 2.38 22.94
C TYR A 1045 29.51 2.23 21.68
N ARG A 1046 30.78 2.66 21.70
CA ARG A 1046 31.71 2.44 20.59
C ARG A 1046 31.95 0.97 20.29
N ALA A 1047 32.08 0.16 21.34
CA ALA A 1047 32.26 -1.29 21.20
C ALA A 1047 31.00 -1.98 20.63
N ARG A 1048 29.79 -1.58 21.06
CA ARG A 1048 28.52 -2.07 20.50
C ARG A 1048 28.37 -1.72 19.02
N ALA A 1049 28.67 -0.48 18.63
CA ALA A 1049 28.63 -0.07 17.23
C ALA A 1049 29.61 -0.90 16.36
N ARG A 1050 30.84 -1.14 16.85
CA ARG A 1050 31.82 -2.00 16.16
C ARG A 1050 31.36 -3.45 16.08
N ALA A 1051 30.80 -3.99 17.16
CA ALA A 1051 30.28 -5.34 17.21
C ALA A 1051 29.12 -5.55 16.22
N ALA A 1052 28.17 -4.62 16.19
CA ALA A 1052 27.08 -4.64 15.23
C ALA A 1052 27.60 -4.59 13.79
N ALA A 1053 28.56 -3.69 13.50
CA ALA A 1053 29.16 -3.58 12.17
C ALA A 1053 29.94 -4.85 11.76
N ALA A 1054 30.57 -5.54 12.71
CA ALA A 1054 31.26 -6.80 12.47
C ALA A 1054 30.25 -7.92 12.13
N ILE A 1055 29.19 -8.09 12.94
CA ILE A 1055 28.13 -9.08 12.71
C ILE A 1055 27.48 -8.87 11.34
N VAL A 1056 27.12 -7.63 11.01
CA VAL A 1056 26.52 -7.29 9.71
C VAL A 1056 27.48 -7.65 8.57
N ARG A 1057 28.77 -7.35 8.70
CA ARG A 1057 29.78 -7.67 7.68
C ARG A 1057 29.96 -9.18 7.49
N GLU A 1058 30.03 -9.94 8.58
CA GLU A 1058 30.15 -11.41 8.56
C GLU A 1058 28.90 -12.07 7.93
N LEU A 1059 27.72 -11.49 8.17
CA LEU A 1059 26.46 -11.90 7.55
C LEU A 1059 26.47 -11.68 6.03
N PHE A 1060 27.10 -10.60 5.56
CA PHE A 1060 27.26 -10.32 4.12
C PHE A 1060 28.40 -11.07 3.44
N ALA A 1061 29.44 -11.40 4.18
CA ALA A 1061 30.55 -12.21 3.67
C ALA A 1061 30.15 -13.70 3.52
N GLY A 1062 28.98 -14.10 4.02
CA GLY A 1062 28.56 -15.50 4.08
C GLY A 1062 29.34 -16.32 5.09
N GLU A 1063 30.04 -15.66 6.02
CA GLU A 1063 30.79 -16.31 7.10
C GLU A 1063 29.85 -16.81 8.21
N ILE A 1064 28.68 -16.18 8.35
CA ILE A 1064 27.58 -16.68 9.17
C ILE A 1064 26.68 -17.55 8.29
N ASP A 1065 26.67 -18.85 8.58
CA ASP A 1065 25.72 -19.79 7.98
C ASP A 1065 24.32 -19.53 8.53
N LEU A 1066 23.47 -18.91 7.69
CA LEU A 1066 22.07 -18.61 8.03
C LEU A 1066 21.18 -19.87 8.04
N ASP A 1067 21.70 -21.01 7.56
CA ASP A 1067 21.02 -22.30 7.63
C ASP A 1067 21.46 -23.13 8.86
N SER A 1068 22.38 -22.59 9.68
CA SER A 1068 22.77 -23.19 10.95
C SER A 1068 21.66 -23.06 11.99
N GLU A 1069 21.49 -24.09 12.82
CA GLU A 1069 20.57 -24.05 13.97
C GLU A 1069 21.11 -23.17 15.11
N GLU A 1070 22.43 -23.04 15.20
CA GLU A 1070 23.10 -22.29 16.26
C GLU A 1070 24.22 -21.38 15.74
N LEU A 1071 24.41 -20.27 16.43
CA LEU A 1071 25.46 -19.29 16.18
C LEU A 1071 26.27 -19.13 17.47
N THR A 1072 27.59 -19.34 17.39
CA THR A 1072 28.45 -19.41 18.58
C THR A 1072 29.61 -18.41 18.50
N PHE A 1073 29.91 -17.78 19.65
CA PHE A 1073 31.04 -16.87 19.79
C PHE A 1073 31.85 -17.21 21.03
N ALA A 1074 33.17 -17.21 20.92
CA ALA A 1074 34.06 -17.23 22.06
C ALA A 1074 34.24 -15.79 22.60
N SER A 1075 33.90 -15.54 23.87
CA SER A 1075 34.11 -14.25 24.53
C SER A 1075 34.77 -14.47 25.88
N ASN A 1076 36.00 -13.98 26.06
CA ASN A 1076 36.75 -14.01 27.33
C ASN A 1076 36.78 -15.37 28.06
N GLY A 1077 36.93 -16.48 27.30
CA GLY A 1077 37.00 -17.84 27.85
C GLY A 1077 35.65 -18.56 27.98
N SER A 1078 34.54 -17.90 27.68
CA SER A 1078 33.19 -18.48 27.66
C SER A 1078 32.61 -18.52 26.25
N ILE A 1079 31.87 -19.59 25.91
CA ILE A 1079 31.16 -19.70 24.63
C ILE A 1079 29.73 -19.18 24.82
N VAL A 1080 29.37 -18.13 24.10
CA VAL A 1080 28.00 -17.62 24.04
C VAL A 1080 27.31 -18.25 22.83
N ARG A 1081 26.13 -18.84 23.04
CA ARG A 1081 25.36 -19.54 22.01
C ARG A 1081 24.02 -18.85 21.77
N TYR A 1082 23.67 -18.67 20.51
CA TYR A 1082 22.37 -18.19 20.05
C TYR A 1082 21.74 -19.28 19.19
N VAL A 1083 20.46 -19.54 19.41
CA VAL A 1083 19.69 -20.40 18.51
C VAL A 1083 19.02 -19.51 17.48
N LEU A 1084 19.09 -19.94 16.22
CA LEU A 1084 18.47 -19.24 15.11
C LEU A 1084 17.09 -19.82 14.88
N HIS A 1085 16.07 -18.95 14.90
CA HIS A 1085 14.68 -19.35 14.74
C HIS A 1085 14.01 -18.49 13.68
N ARG A 1086 13.37 -19.11 12.69
CA ARG A 1086 12.58 -18.37 11.70
C ARG A 1086 11.16 -18.15 12.23
N VAL A 1087 10.74 -16.88 12.29
CA VAL A 1087 9.39 -16.48 12.70
C VAL A 1087 8.39 -17.05 11.71
N ARG A 1088 7.41 -17.78 12.22
CA ARG A 1088 6.29 -18.30 11.44
C ARG A 1088 5.05 -17.42 11.61
N SER A 1089 4.68 -17.14 12.85
CA SER A 1089 3.48 -16.36 13.15
C SER A 1089 3.63 -15.58 14.44
N ILE A 1090 2.92 -14.47 14.52
CA ILE A 1090 2.91 -13.59 15.69
C ILE A 1090 1.46 -13.53 16.15
N GLU A 1091 1.21 -14.05 17.34
CA GLU A 1091 -0.12 -14.08 17.94
C GLU A 1091 -0.27 -12.96 18.98
N GLY A 1092 -1.50 -12.59 19.30
CA GLY A 1092 -1.84 -11.46 20.17
C GLY A 1092 -1.19 -11.49 21.57
N LEU A 1093 -1.31 -10.35 22.26
CA LEU A 1093 -0.75 -10.13 23.59
C LEU A 1093 -1.33 -11.09 24.64
N ARG A 1094 -0.45 -11.69 25.45
CA ARG A 1094 -0.81 -12.61 26.54
C ARG A 1094 -0.15 -12.17 27.86
N ASP A 1095 -0.86 -12.37 28.96
CA ASP A 1095 -0.31 -12.13 30.30
C ASP A 1095 0.56 -13.31 30.74
N VAL A 1096 1.87 -13.09 30.86
CA VAL A 1096 2.86 -14.12 31.20
C VAL A 1096 3.74 -13.70 32.37
N PRO A 1097 4.27 -14.64 33.18
CA PRO A 1097 5.28 -14.33 34.19
C PRO A 1097 6.52 -13.68 33.57
N TYR A 1098 7.08 -12.65 34.21
CA TYR A 1098 8.24 -11.91 33.67
C TYR A 1098 9.43 -12.83 33.27
N GLU A 1099 9.63 -13.92 34.00
CA GLU A 1099 10.72 -14.87 33.84
C GLU A 1099 10.69 -15.68 32.54
N VAL A 1100 9.54 -15.72 31.86
CA VAL A 1100 9.37 -16.50 30.62
C VAL A 1100 9.49 -15.64 29.37
N VAL A 1101 9.65 -14.32 29.53
CA VAL A 1101 9.80 -13.37 28.42
C VAL A 1101 11.25 -13.36 27.92
N GLY A 1102 11.44 -13.36 26.60
CA GLY A 1102 12.74 -13.19 25.94
C GLY A 1102 13.52 -14.47 25.64
N ARG A 1103 12.97 -15.66 25.96
CA ARG A 1103 13.64 -16.95 25.72
C ARG A 1103 12.84 -17.81 24.75
N ALA A 1104 13.53 -18.43 23.79
CA ALA A 1104 12.96 -19.50 22.98
C ALA A 1104 12.76 -20.75 23.83
N ARG A 1105 11.65 -21.45 23.60
CA ARG A 1105 11.34 -22.73 24.22
C ARG A 1105 10.98 -23.72 23.12
N THR A 1106 11.55 -24.91 23.21
CA THR A 1106 11.22 -26.01 22.31
C THR A 1106 10.54 -27.11 23.10
N LEU A 1107 9.48 -27.67 22.54
CA LEU A 1107 8.78 -28.80 23.10
C LEU A 1107 9.60 -30.08 22.91
N GLY A 1108 10.41 -30.43 23.91
CA GLY A 1108 11.29 -31.60 23.90
C GLY A 1108 10.97 -32.65 24.98
N PRO A 1109 11.35 -33.92 24.78
CA PRO A 1109 11.03 -35.07 25.64
C PRO A 1109 11.64 -35.04 27.06
N THR A 1110 12.55 -34.10 27.34
CA THR A 1110 13.33 -34.06 28.59
C THR A 1110 12.70 -33.22 29.70
N ALA A 1111 11.66 -32.43 29.42
CA ALA A 1111 11.07 -31.53 30.44
C ALA A 1111 10.21 -32.26 31.49
N THR A 1112 9.67 -33.45 31.19
CA THR A 1112 8.71 -34.14 32.07
C THR A 1112 9.31 -35.25 32.94
N MET A 1113 10.58 -35.64 32.76
CA MET A 1113 11.18 -36.74 33.53
C MET A 1113 12.16 -36.32 34.65
N ASN A 1114 12.64 -35.06 34.69
CA ASN A 1114 13.69 -34.67 35.64
C ASN A 1114 13.24 -33.86 36.88
N ASN A 1115 11.96 -33.50 37.02
CA ASN A 1115 11.51 -32.62 38.12
C ASN A 1115 10.62 -33.24 39.19
N SER A 1116 10.44 -34.58 39.21
CA SER A 1116 9.62 -35.25 40.24
C SER A 1116 10.38 -36.10 41.27
N ASN A 1117 11.72 -36.19 41.20
CA ASN A 1117 12.49 -37.09 42.08
C ASN A 1117 13.60 -36.47 42.95
N GLN A 1118 13.69 -35.15 43.07
CA GLN A 1118 14.51 -34.55 44.14
C GLN A 1118 13.64 -34.26 45.37
N SER A 1119 13.48 -35.29 46.20
CA SER A 1119 12.95 -35.12 47.55
C SER A 1119 13.88 -34.23 48.37
N ASN A 1120 13.35 -33.15 48.92
CA ASN A 1120 13.97 -32.33 49.95
C ASN A 1120 14.50 -33.22 51.10
N ALA A 1121 15.83 -33.38 51.18
CA ALA A 1121 16.49 -33.81 52.40
C ALA A 1121 16.73 -32.57 53.27
N PRO A 1122 16.37 -32.58 54.58
CA PRO A 1122 16.60 -31.45 55.45
C PRO A 1122 18.08 -31.40 55.84
N GLU A 1123 18.75 -30.28 55.57
CA GLU A 1123 20.09 -29.99 56.07
C GLU A 1123 20.09 -30.01 57.61
N ARG A 1124 20.95 -30.85 58.18
CA ARG A 1124 21.24 -30.88 59.61
C ARG A 1124 22.18 -29.73 59.96
N LEU A 1125 21.74 -29.02 60.99
CA LEU A 1125 22.49 -28.07 61.80
C LEU A 1125 23.79 -28.67 62.41
N LEU A 1126 24.83 -27.80 62.46
CA LEU A 1126 25.96 -27.66 63.41
C LEU A 1126 27.36 -28.21 63.02
N PRO A 1127 28.45 -27.62 63.60
CA PRO A 1127 28.54 -26.46 64.49
C PRO A 1127 29.05 -25.17 63.84
#